data_AF-A0A2V9D1D2-F1
#
_entry.id   AF-A0A2V9D1D2-F1
#
_cell.length_a   1.000
_cell.length_b   1.000
_cell.length_c   1.000
_cell.angle_alpha   90.00
_cell.angle_beta   90.00
_cell.angle_gamma   90.00
#
_symmetry.space_group_name_H-M   'P 1'
#
loop_
_entity.id
_entity.type
_entity.pdbx_description
1 polymer ?
#
loop_
_entity_poly.entity_id
_entity_poly.type
_entity_poly.pdbx_seq_one_letter_code
_entity_poly.pdbx_strand_id
1 'polypeptide(L)'
;MRGKNWWGGVFISLVLFCLAPAQIRAQAPEGNAFVRDYSKGPNWFGHFTSPYRQQPIPTLSLENSPRLRDLIHDGKLQISMADALALAIENNLDISVERQVVPMSQTDVLRASAGSAARGFSGATIPLGLSAGALGVGVSTAVAGGGIGNAGGISGGGGAVNIPPVGTFDPTINYNFSWDRTVEPLNTLVVAGVPTVTGYSASYSGSYTQLLPSGTSFFVSLNGLRASSTQQSLLFNPDVATRMSMGFNQPLLSGLGLKPNRRFLLVARNNENVSGAIFQNQLQQTIVQVENAYWDMAQFQENVKVAEDSLAAAQRLYDNSKRQAEVGALAPLDVVSAQSAVAASERDLVVARTNFQIQEITLKNLLSKRIDSDLESAEIVTTDPLPEPRDSDIPSVQDALADAYRNRPDLKTAQMNVQNEQISTQYTANNLLPTGNVFGQYASTGLQGNCIVTAKATCNTRGVPLGTVIPSGTSASLTQMVQAAFPEESVGFALTLPIKNRAAQADNLRAQFELQQAQISLQSLRNQAELTIRQAMIGLVQGKAQEEAAHQAAILAQQSMDAEQKKLGVGASTFYNVVLRQRDLTTAEYAEIEAADAYAKALVAIDEARGATLDRNGITFNDALNGTITKMPAPPFNKGSNVGGR
;
A
#
# COMPACT_ATOMS: atom_id res chain seq x y z
N MET A 1 -62.24 -6.65 31.25
CA MET A 1 -61.05 -7.12 31.99
C MET A 1 -60.63 -8.51 31.51
N ARG A 2 -59.57 -8.57 30.69
CA ARG A 2 -58.57 -9.67 30.60
C ARG A 2 -57.71 -9.37 29.36
N GLY A 3 -56.57 -8.75 29.58
CA GLY A 3 -55.56 -8.48 28.56
C GLY A 3 -54.78 -9.75 28.22
N LYS A 4 -54.53 -9.96 26.93
CA LYS A 4 -53.49 -10.86 26.44
C LYS A 4 -52.54 -10.06 25.57
N ASN A 5 -51.41 -9.70 26.18
CA ASN A 5 -50.27 -9.05 25.55
C ASN A 5 -49.68 -9.98 24.48
N TRP A 6 -49.94 -9.66 23.21
CA TRP A 6 -49.33 -10.29 22.04
C TRP A 6 -48.38 -9.31 21.35
N TRP A 7 -47.53 -8.63 22.14
CA TRP A 7 -46.51 -7.69 21.66
C TRP A 7 -45.08 -8.05 22.14
N GLY A 8 -44.92 -9.04 23.02
CA GLY A 8 -43.63 -9.36 23.65
C GLY A 8 -42.73 -10.38 22.93
N GLY A 9 -43.25 -11.16 21.97
CA GLY A 9 -42.53 -12.35 21.47
C GLY A 9 -41.54 -12.09 20.32
N VAL A 10 -41.77 -11.10 19.47
CA VAL A 10 -40.97 -10.87 18.25
C VAL A 10 -39.90 -9.79 18.46
N PHE A 11 -40.12 -8.85 19.38
CA PHE A 11 -39.17 -7.78 19.68
C PHE A 11 -37.95 -8.23 20.51
N ILE A 12 -38.07 -9.32 21.29
CA ILE A 12 -37.01 -9.76 22.21
C ILE A 12 -35.91 -10.58 21.50
N SER A 13 -36.17 -11.20 20.35
CA SER A 13 -35.14 -12.00 19.65
C SER A 13 -34.18 -11.19 18.78
N LEU A 14 -34.54 -9.97 18.37
CA LEU A 14 -33.67 -9.11 17.55
C LEU A 14 -32.84 -8.13 18.38
N VAL A 15 -33.35 -7.69 19.53
CA VAL A 15 -32.62 -6.78 20.44
C VAL A 15 -31.60 -7.53 21.31
N LEU A 16 -31.80 -8.82 21.59
CA LEU A 16 -30.82 -9.63 22.35
C LEU A 16 -29.60 -10.08 21.54
N PHE A 17 -29.54 -9.84 20.23
CA PHE A 17 -28.35 -10.15 19.43
C PHE A 17 -27.24 -9.08 19.54
N CYS A 18 -27.51 -7.96 20.22
CA CYS A 18 -26.57 -6.84 20.40
C CYS A 18 -25.83 -6.81 21.75
N LEU A 19 -26.01 -7.80 22.63
CA LEU A 19 -25.34 -7.83 23.94
C LEU A 19 -24.69 -9.20 24.20
N ALA A 20 -23.65 -9.52 23.43
CA ALA A 20 -22.66 -10.49 23.86
C ALA A 20 -21.39 -9.72 24.29
N PRO A 21 -20.92 -9.85 25.54
CA PRO A 21 -19.70 -9.18 25.96
C PRO A 21 -18.53 -9.68 25.11
N ALA A 22 -17.78 -8.74 24.54
CA ALA A 22 -16.52 -8.99 23.89
C ALA A 22 -15.54 -9.59 24.90
N GLN A 23 -15.49 -10.91 25.00
CA GLN A 23 -14.34 -11.57 25.60
C GLN A 23 -13.18 -11.41 24.64
N ILE A 24 -12.27 -10.50 24.98
CA ILE A 24 -10.94 -10.39 24.39
C ILE A 24 -10.23 -11.70 24.73
N ARG A 25 -10.39 -12.70 23.86
CA ARG A 25 -9.54 -13.88 23.87
C ARG A 25 -8.25 -13.44 23.19
N ALA A 26 -7.20 -13.22 23.98
CA ALA A 26 -5.86 -13.07 23.46
C ALA A 26 -5.54 -14.34 22.66
N GLN A 27 -5.60 -14.25 21.34
CA GLN A 27 -5.09 -15.30 20.47
C GLN A 27 -3.56 -15.21 20.54
N ALA A 28 -2.95 -16.36 20.84
CA ALA A 28 -1.53 -16.59 20.75
C ALA A 28 -1.00 -16.17 19.37
N PRO A 29 0.28 -15.78 19.24
CA PRO A 29 0.86 -15.38 17.98
C PRO A 29 0.95 -16.60 17.05
N GLU A 30 -0.10 -16.83 16.26
CA GLU A 30 -0.03 -17.74 15.11
C GLU A 30 0.86 -17.08 14.05
N GLY A 31 1.79 -17.88 13.52
CA GLY A 31 3.01 -17.46 12.83
C GLY A 31 2.85 -16.50 11.65
N ASN A 32 3.97 -15.82 11.35
CA ASN A 32 4.23 -14.93 10.21
C ASN A 32 3.05 -14.08 9.76
N ALA A 33 2.74 -13.07 10.57
CA ALA A 33 1.59 -12.19 10.41
C ALA A 33 1.61 -11.30 9.13
N PHE A 34 2.72 -11.26 8.40
CA PHE A 34 2.84 -10.65 7.05
C PHE A 34 2.37 -11.55 5.89
N VAL A 35 2.06 -12.83 6.16
CA VAL A 35 1.60 -13.80 5.14
C VAL A 35 0.08 -13.78 4.93
N ARG A 36 -0.66 -13.00 5.74
CA ARG A 36 -2.12 -12.93 5.61
C ARG A 36 -2.51 -12.10 4.39
N ASP A 37 -3.16 -12.74 3.43
CA ASP A 37 -3.77 -12.10 2.25
C ASP A 37 -4.98 -11.23 2.67
N TYR A 38 -4.82 -9.91 2.68
CA TYR A 38 -5.89 -8.95 3.00
C TYR A 38 -6.76 -8.58 1.79
N SER A 39 -6.50 -9.16 0.60
CA SER A 39 -7.32 -8.92 -0.60
C SER A 39 -8.69 -9.59 -0.51
N LYS A 40 -8.86 -10.52 0.45
CA LYS A 40 -10.08 -11.29 0.68
C LYS A 40 -10.65 -10.99 2.07
N GLY A 41 -11.95 -10.71 2.08
CA GLY A 41 -12.69 -10.50 3.32
C GLY A 41 -12.84 -11.79 4.14
N PRO A 42 -13.22 -11.68 5.41
CA PRO A 42 -13.50 -12.86 6.24
C PRO A 42 -14.72 -13.60 5.68
N ASN A 43 -14.70 -14.94 5.74
CA ASN A 43 -15.85 -15.73 5.30
C ASN A 43 -17.07 -15.42 6.18
N TRP A 44 -18.16 -14.96 5.57
CA TRP A 44 -19.41 -14.64 6.25
C TRP A 44 -20.30 -15.88 6.42
N PHE A 45 -20.12 -16.89 5.55
CA PHE A 45 -20.93 -18.11 5.58
C PHE A 45 -20.53 -18.97 6.79
N GLY A 46 -21.47 -19.19 7.71
CA GLY A 46 -21.25 -19.89 8.99
C GLY A 46 -20.76 -18.99 10.13
N HIS A 47 -20.31 -17.77 9.85
CA HIS A 47 -19.84 -16.80 10.84
C HIS A 47 -20.35 -15.39 10.55
N PHE A 48 -21.66 -15.16 10.74
CA PHE A 48 -22.35 -13.91 10.40
C PHE A 48 -21.82 -12.65 11.10
N THR A 49 -21.10 -12.79 12.22
CA THR A 49 -20.50 -11.65 12.94
C THR A 49 -19.08 -11.32 12.47
N SER A 50 -18.42 -12.17 11.69
CA SER A 50 -17.03 -11.98 11.25
C SER A 50 -16.81 -10.71 10.43
N PRO A 51 -17.69 -10.34 9.47
CA PRO A 51 -17.54 -9.06 8.74
C PRO A 51 -17.69 -7.81 9.63
N TYR A 52 -18.30 -7.96 10.81
CA TYR A 52 -18.55 -6.86 11.76
C TYR A 52 -17.51 -6.79 12.88
N ARG A 53 -16.45 -7.60 12.81
CA ARG A 53 -15.37 -7.61 13.80
C ARG A 53 -14.12 -6.99 13.19
N GLN A 54 -13.38 -6.26 14.02
CA GLN A 54 -12.05 -5.78 13.65
C GLN A 54 -11.14 -6.97 13.37
N GLN A 55 -10.44 -6.94 12.24
CA GLN A 55 -9.42 -7.94 11.94
C GLN A 55 -8.15 -7.61 12.73
N PRO A 56 -7.54 -8.59 13.42
CA PRO A 56 -6.26 -8.37 14.09
C PRO A 56 -5.17 -8.14 13.04
N ILE A 57 -4.36 -7.11 13.27
CA ILE A 57 -3.12 -6.84 12.51
C ILE A 57 -1.91 -7.23 13.36
N PRO A 58 -0.76 -7.55 12.75
CA PRO A 58 0.48 -7.78 13.48
C PRO A 58 0.77 -6.63 14.45
N THR A 59 1.25 -6.96 15.65
CA THR A 59 1.71 -5.93 16.60
C THR A 59 2.98 -5.27 16.09
N LEU A 60 3.06 -3.95 16.22
CA LEU A 60 4.25 -3.18 15.88
C LEU A 60 5.45 -3.61 16.76
N SER A 61 6.53 -4.07 16.15
CA SER A 61 7.79 -4.38 16.84
C SER A 61 8.84 -3.33 16.50
N LEU A 62 9.14 -2.47 17.49
CA LEU A 62 10.21 -1.46 17.42
C LEU A 62 11.53 -1.95 18.04
N GLU A 63 11.58 -3.21 18.48
CA GLU A 63 12.80 -3.83 19.00
C GLU A 63 13.64 -4.42 17.88
N ASN A 64 14.97 -4.39 18.06
CA ASN A 64 15.94 -4.96 17.14
C ASN A 64 15.77 -6.48 17.01
N SER A 65 16.15 -7.05 15.87
CA SER A 65 16.16 -8.49 15.66
C SER A 65 17.13 -9.17 16.64
N PRO A 66 16.83 -10.40 17.09
CA PRO A 66 17.75 -11.16 17.95
C PRO A 66 19.15 -11.32 17.35
N ARG A 67 19.24 -11.43 16.01
CA ARG A 67 20.49 -11.53 15.24
C ARG A 67 21.50 -10.42 15.57
N LEU A 68 21.02 -9.19 15.81
CA LEU A 68 21.91 -8.08 16.15
C LEU A 68 22.69 -8.35 17.44
N ARG A 69 22.01 -8.93 18.44
CA ARG A 69 22.63 -9.27 19.73
C ARG A 69 23.56 -10.48 19.61
N ASP A 70 23.17 -11.45 18.79
CA ASP A 70 23.97 -12.66 18.56
C ASP A 70 25.31 -12.34 17.87
N LEU A 71 25.41 -11.23 17.13
CA LEU A 71 26.63 -10.79 16.45
C LEU A 71 27.55 -9.91 17.33
N ILE A 72 27.09 -9.51 18.52
CA ILE A 72 27.91 -8.74 19.47
C ILE A 72 28.67 -9.71 20.37
N HIS A 73 29.99 -9.72 20.24
CA HIS A 73 30.89 -10.53 21.06
C HIS A 73 32.02 -9.67 21.60
N ASP A 74 32.30 -9.77 22.91
CA ASP A 74 33.41 -9.05 23.57
C ASP A 74 33.40 -7.52 23.35
N GLY A 75 32.22 -6.91 23.26
CA GLY A 75 32.08 -5.47 22.98
C GLY A 75 32.47 -5.08 21.56
N LYS A 76 32.50 -6.04 20.63
CA LYS A 76 32.72 -5.81 19.20
C LYS A 76 31.57 -6.41 18.39
N LEU A 77 31.11 -5.64 17.40
CA LEU A 77 30.14 -6.09 16.42
C LEU A 77 30.91 -6.52 15.16
N GLN A 78 31.21 -7.82 15.07
CA GLN A 78 31.88 -8.39 13.90
C GLN A 78 30.82 -8.64 12.82
N ILE A 79 30.94 -7.94 11.70
CA ILE A 79 29.94 -8.00 10.63
C ILE A 79 30.59 -8.26 9.28
N SER A 80 30.04 -9.24 8.58
CA SER A 80 30.23 -9.35 7.13
C SER A 80 29.20 -8.49 6.40
N MET A 81 29.41 -8.23 5.11
CA MET A 81 28.42 -7.60 4.23
C MET A 81 27.11 -8.37 4.25
N ALA A 82 27.16 -9.70 4.27
CA ALA A 82 25.95 -10.54 4.34
C ALA A 82 25.17 -10.31 5.64
N ASP A 83 25.87 -10.17 6.78
CA ASP A 83 25.26 -9.86 8.07
C ASP A 83 24.69 -8.44 8.10
N ALA A 84 25.43 -7.47 7.55
CA ALA A 84 24.99 -6.08 7.44
C ALA A 84 23.70 -5.97 6.61
N LEU A 85 23.65 -6.61 5.43
CA LEU A 85 22.44 -6.67 4.61
C LEU A 85 21.30 -7.37 5.34
N ALA A 86 21.60 -8.44 6.07
CA ALA A 86 20.57 -9.17 6.80
C ALA A 86 19.96 -8.34 7.94
N LEU A 87 20.81 -7.67 8.72
CA LEU A 87 20.40 -6.76 9.78
C LEU A 87 19.63 -5.56 9.21
N ALA A 88 20.07 -4.98 8.10
CA ALA A 88 19.36 -3.88 7.45
C ALA A 88 17.95 -4.29 7.03
N ILE A 89 17.77 -5.46 6.40
CA ILE A 89 16.43 -5.93 6.04
C ILE A 89 15.57 -6.15 7.30
N GLU A 90 16.11 -6.74 8.36
CA GLU A 90 15.34 -7.04 9.58
C GLU A 90 15.01 -5.77 10.41
N ASN A 91 15.92 -4.80 10.45
CA ASN A 91 15.88 -3.68 11.39
C ASN A 91 15.71 -2.29 10.77
N ASN A 92 15.90 -2.09 9.47
CA ASN A 92 15.74 -0.77 8.90
C ASN A 92 14.27 -0.31 8.95
N LEU A 93 14.06 0.91 9.48
CA LEU A 93 12.72 1.46 9.68
C LEU A 93 12.05 1.88 8.36
N ASP A 94 12.82 2.32 7.36
CA ASP A 94 12.27 2.73 6.06
C ASP A 94 11.70 1.52 5.31
N ILE A 95 12.42 0.39 5.31
CA ILE A 95 11.91 -0.88 4.80
C ILE A 95 10.65 -1.29 5.58
N SER A 96 10.66 -1.13 6.90
CA SER A 96 9.52 -1.50 7.76
C SER A 96 8.26 -0.67 7.48
N VAL A 97 8.41 0.62 7.12
CA VAL A 97 7.30 1.48 6.69
C VAL A 97 6.77 1.02 5.33
N GLU A 98 7.64 0.81 4.34
CA GLU A 98 7.22 0.39 3.00
C GLU A 98 6.60 -1.01 2.98
N ARG A 99 6.98 -1.91 3.90
CA ARG A 99 6.29 -3.20 4.09
C ARG A 99 4.79 -3.05 4.35
N GLN A 100 4.36 -1.96 4.98
CA GLN A 100 2.94 -1.73 5.29
C GLN A 100 2.13 -1.33 4.04
N VAL A 101 2.78 -0.86 2.98
CA VAL A 101 2.09 -0.43 1.75
C VAL A 101 1.49 -1.61 0.99
N VAL A 102 2.11 -2.79 1.05
CA VAL A 102 1.61 -4.02 0.41
C VAL A 102 0.28 -4.51 1.00
N PRO A 103 0.12 -4.73 2.33
CA PRO A 103 -1.18 -5.08 2.89
C PRO A 103 -2.20 -3.94 2.73
N MET A 104 -1.79 -2.66 2.74
CA MET A 104 -2.69 -1.54 2.43
C MET A 104 -3.25 -1.64 1.00
N SER A 105 -2.42 -1.95 -0.01
CA SER A 105 -2.89 -2.12 -1.39
C SER A 105 -3.85 -3.31 -1.53
N GLN A 106 -3.63 -4.38 -0.78
CA GLN A 106 -4.56 -5.51 -0.70
C GLN A 106 -5.93 -5.10 -0.11
N THR A 107 -5.96 -4.22 0.91
CA THR A 107 -7.24 -3.69 1.41
C THR A 107 -7.99 -2.86 0.37
N ASP A 108 -7.28 -2.18 -0.54
CA ASP A 108 -7.88 -1.50 -1.68
C ASP A 108 -8.46 -2.47 -2.71
N VAL A 109 -7.82 -3.62 -2.94
CA VAL A 109 -8.38 -4.72 -3.76
C VAL A 109 -9.68 -5.25 -3.13
N LEU A 110 -9.69 -5.48 -1.81
CA LEU A 110 -10.88 -5.91 -1.09
C LEU A 110 -12.01 -4.88 -1.24
N ARG A 111 -11.72 -3.60 -1.02
CA ARG A 111 -12.68 -2.51 -1.21
C ARG A 111 -13.20 -2.41 -2.64
N ALA A 112 -12.32 -2.57 -3.62
CA ALA A 112 -12.69 -2.56 -5.03
C ALA A 112 -13.49 -3.79 -5.46
N SER A 113 -13.30 -4.92 -4.80
CA SER A 113 -14.10 -6.13 -5.01
C SER A 113 -15.56 -5.95 -4.57
N ALA A 114 -15.81 -5.09 -3.58
CA ALA A 114 -17.14 -4.64 -3.18
C ALA A 114 -17.74 -3.58 -4.12
N GLY A 115 -17.02 -3.14 -5.16
CA GLY A 115 -17.46 -2.12 -6.12
C GLY A 115 -17.21 -0.68 -5.68
N SER A 116 -16.47 -0.46 -4.60
CA SER A 116 -16.06 0.87 -4.13
C SER A 116 -14.75 1.32 -4.78
N ALA A 117 -14.50 2.62 -4.88
CA ALA A 117 -13.21 3.14 -5.32
C ALA A 117 -12.10 2.83 -4.30
N ALA A 118 -10.90 2.49 -4.78
CA ALA A 118 -9.69 2.36 -3.96
C ALA A 118 -9.36 3.68 -3.26
N ARG A 119 -8.75 3.63 -2.07
CA ARG A 119 -8.30 4.82 -1.34
C ARG A 119 -6.96 5.35 -1.85
N GLY A 120 -6.16 4.47 -2.43
CA GLY A 120 -4.83 4.80 -2.93
C GLY A 120 -3.80 4.85 -1.81
N PHE A 121 -2.54 4.89 -2.23
CA PHE A 121 -1.36 5.02 -1.38
C PHE A 121 -0.29 5.77 -2.17
N SER A 122 0.76 6.21 -1.48
CA SER A 122 1.85 6.97 -2.11
C SER A 122 2.49 6.19 -3.26
N GLY A 123 2.70 6.84 -4.40
CA GLY A 123 3.35 6.22 -5.58
C GLY A 123 2.43 5.43 -6.52
N ALA A 124 1.20 5.09 -6.13
CA ALA A 124 0.21 4.50 -7.04
C ALA A 124 -0.77 5.55 -7.57
N THR A 125 -1.03 5.53 -8.88
CA THR A 125 -2.03 6.43 -9.48
C THR A 125 -3.42 5.81 -9.46
N ILE A 126 -4.41 6.62 -9.09
CA ILE A 126 -5.82 6.33 -9.34
C ILE A 126 -6.28 7.35 -10.38
N PRO A 127 -6.41 6.95 -11.66
CA PRO A 127 -6.80 7.87 -12.72
C PRO A 127 -8.11 8.60 -12.40
N LEU A 128 -8.11 9.93 -12.52
CA LEU A 128 -9.27 10.78 -12.21
C LEU A 128 -10.47 10.45 -13.11
N GLY A 129 -10.21 10.03 -14.35
CA GLY A 129 -11.22 9.58 -15.30
C GLY A 129 -12.06 8.39 -14.82
N LEU A 130 -11.59 7.59 -13.84
CA LEU A 130 -12.39 6.50 -13.25
C LEU A 130 -13.58 7.00 -12.41
N SER A 131 -13.43 8.23 -11.89
CA SER A 131 -14.43 8.97 -11.14
C SER A 131 -15.25 9.91 -12.03
N ALA A 132 -14.92 10.02 -13.32
CA ALA A 132 -15.75 10.72 -14.30
C ALA A 132 -17.11 10.00 -14.39
N GLY A 133 -18.19 10.74 -14.09
CA GLY A 133 -19.55 10.20 -13.91
C GLY A 133 -19.92 9.80 -12.47
N ALA A 134 -18.96 9.61 -11.56
CA ALA A 134 -19.23 9.37 -10.13
C ALA A 134 -19.59 10.65 -9.37
N LEU A 135 -19.25 11.83 -9.90
CA LEU A 135 -19.76 13.12 -9.42
C LEU A 135 -21.28 13.29 -9.62
N GLY A 136 -21.93 12.35 -10.33
CA GLY A 136 -23.39 12.21 -10.40
C GLY A 136 -23.96 11.05 -9.56
N VAL A 137 -23.11 10.16 -9.02
CA VAL A 137 -23.49 9.04 -8.12
C VAL A 137 -22.94 9.30 -6.71
N GLY A 138 -22.99 10.57 -6.32
CA GLY A 138 -22.73 11.10 -4.99
C GLY A 138 -23.91 11.92 -4.46
N VAL A 139 -25.13 11.68 -4.96
CA VAL A 139 -26.35 12.19 -4.31
C VAL A 139 -26.83 11.14 -3.32
N SER A 140 -26.06 10.96 -2.24
CA SER A 140 -26.58 10.48 -0.95
C SER A 140 -26.61 11.62 0.07
N THR A 141 -26.81 12.86 -0.40
CA THR A 141 -27.26 13.98 0.41
C THR A 141 -28.62 14.42 -0.12
N ALA A 142 -29.66 13.89 0.52
CA ALA A 142 -30.99 14.50 0.58
C ALA A 142 -31.60 14.97 -0.75
N VAL A 143 -32.31 14.07 -1.45
CA VAL A 143 -33.66 14.42 -1.87
C VAL A 143 -34.54 14.32 -0.62
N ALA A 144 -34.34 15.27 0.29
CA ALA A 144 -35.41 15.66 1.20
C ALA A 144 -36.53 16.22 0.31
N GLY A 145 -37.77 15.87 0.65
CA GLY A 145 -38.96 16.19 -0.14
C GLY A 145 -38.98 17.63 -0.65
N GLY A 146 -39.17 17.76 -1.96
CA GLY A 146 -39.31 19.03 -2.65
C GLY A 146 -39.70 18.77 -4.09
N GLY A 147 -41.01 18.75 -4.35
CA GLY A 147 -41.56 18.44 -5.67
C GLY A 147 -41.10 19.43 -6.74
N ILE A 148 -40.61 18.90 -7.87
CA ILE A 148 -40.53 19.64 -9.13
C ILE A 148 -40.88 18.67 -10.26
N GLY A 149 -42.10 18.82 -10.78
CA GLY A 149 -42.49 18.58 -12.18
C GLY A 149 -42.09 17.27 -12.86
N ASN A 150 -42.82 16.19 -12.58
CA ASN A 150 -42.99 15.15 -13.60
C ASN A 150 -43.86 15.75 -14.73
N ALA A 151 -43.22 16.00 -15.87
CA ALA A 151 -43.90 16.39 -17.09
C ALA A 151 -44.96 15.32 -17.42
N GLY A 152 -46.21 15.76 -17.54
CA GLY A 152 -47.31 14.92 -17.99
C GLY A 152 -47.03 14.36 -19.37
N GLY A 153 -47.23 13.05 -19.52
CA GLY A 153 -47.08 12.33 -20.78
C GLY A 153 -47.65 10.92 -20.71
N ILE A 154 -48.87 10.79 -21.24
CA ILE A 154 -49.55 9.59 -21.77
C ILE A 154 -50.13 8.59 -20.74
N SER A 155 -51.41 8.81 -20.44
CA SER A 155 -52.49 7.89 -19.99
C SER A 155 -52.22 6.89 -18.84
N GLY A 156 -52.91 7.13 -17.71
CA GLY A 156 -53.48 6.10 -16.84
C GLY A 156 -52.49 5.18 -16.09
N GLY A 157 -52.27 5.46 -14.79
CA GLY A 157 -51.84 4.44 -13.83
C GLY A 157 -50.41 3.89 -13.96
N GLY A 158 -49.56 4.40 -14.85
CA GLY A 158 -48.14 4.06 -14.87
C GLY A 158 -47.41 4.67 -13.68
N GLY A 159 -47.25 3.90 -12.59
CA GLY A 159 -46.37 4.27 -11.49
C GLY A 159 -44.94 4.42 -11.99
N ALA A 160 -44.31 5.58 -11.73
CA ALA A 160 -42.89 5.75 -12.03
C ALA A 160 -42.10 4.73 -11.19
N VAL A 161 -41.44 3.78 -11.86
CA VAL A 161 -40.56 2.82 -11.20
C VAL A 161 -39.36 3.59 -10.65
N ASN A 162 -39.32 3.76 -9.32
CA ASN A 162 -38.20 4.39 -8.64
C ASN A 162 -37.03 3.40 -8.62
N ILE A 163 -36.07 3.57 -9.53
CA ILE A 163 -34.87 2.73 -9.61
C ILE A 163 -33.93 3.14 -8.47
N PRO A 164 -33.61 2.25 -7.51
CA PRO A 164 -32.64 2.56 -6.47
C PRO A 164 -31.28 2.92 -7.10
N PRO A 165 -30.52 3.88 -6.53
CA PRO A 165 -29.19 4.21 -7.01
C PRO A 165 -28.29 2.97 -7.08
N VAL A 166 -27.36 2.99 -8.04
CA VAL A 166 -26.46 1.88 -8.37
C VAL A 166 -25.67 1.49 -7.12
N GLY A 167 -25.96 0.32 -6.56
CA GLY A 167 -25.37 -0.16 -5.30
C GLY A 167 -23.95 -0.70 -5.44
N THR A 168 -23.36 -1.10 -4.32
CA THR A 168 -22.12 -1.89 -4.26
C THR A 168 -22.32 -3.29 -4.83
N PHE A 169 -21.24 -3.98 -5.22
CA PHE A 169 -21.31 -5.40 -5.58
C PHE A 169 -21.69 -6.28 -4.39
N ASP A 170 -21.39 -5.80 -3.18
CA ASP A 170 -21.82 -6.42 -1.94
C ASP A 170 -23.32 -6.19 -1.72
N PRO A 171 -24.06 -7.24 -1.35
CA PRO A 171 -25.49 -7.13 -1.08
C PRO A 171 -25.74 -6.30 0.17
N THR A 172 -26.76 -5.47 0.11
CA THR A 172 -27.20 -4.64 1.23
C THR A 172 -28.57 -5.07 1.70
N ILE A 173 -28.74 -5.23 3.01
CA ILE A 173 -30.03 -5.45 3.65
C ILE A 173 -30.36 -4.22 4.47
N ASN A 174 -31.45 -3.55 4.13
CA ASN A 174 -31.98 -2.45 4.91
C ASN A 174 -33.24 -2.91 5.64
N TYR A 175 -33.35 -2.55 6.92
CA TYR A 175 -34.56 -2.75 7.69
C TYR A 175 -34.87 -1.47 8.45
N ASN A 176 -36.05 -0.90 8.22
CA ASN A 176 -36.53 0.29 8.91
C ASN A 176 -37.85 -0.04 9.59
N PHE A 177 -38.05 0.56 10.75
CA PHE A 177 -39.31 0.54 11.47
C PHE A 177 -39.58 1.96 11.97
N SER A 178 -40.78 2.47 11.74
CA SER A 178 -41.21 3.75 12.27
C SER A 178 -42.60 3.65 12.88
N TRP A 179 -42.84 4.49 13.88
CA TRP A 179 -44.15 4.68 14.47
C TRP A 179 -44.38 6.17 14.63
N ASP A 180 -45.52 6.64 14.16
CA ASP A 180 -45.91 8.04 14.21
C ASP A 180 -47.32 8.22 14.78
N ARG A 181 -47.50 9.35 15.46
CA ARG A 181 -48.81 9.84 15.88
C ARG A 181 -48.96 11.29 15.43
N THR A 182 -49.82 11.51 14.45
CA THR A 182 -50.15 12.84 13.95
C THR A 182 -51.52 13.28 14.48
N VAL A 183 -51.65 14.55 14.87
CA VAL A 183 -52.94 15.16 15.20
C VAL A 183 -53.11 16.35 14.27
N GLU A 184 -54.04 16.24 13.33
CA GLU A 184 -54.30 17.28 12.33
C GLU A 184 -55.65 17.93 12.57
N PRO A 185 -55.72 19.26 12.69
CA PRO A 185 -56.99 19.98 12.67
C PRO A 185 -57.53 20.00 11.23
N LEU A 186 -58.77 19.59 11.04
CA LEU A 186 -59.39 19.54 9.72
C LEU A 186 -60.35 20.73 9.51
N ASN A 187 -60.29 21.33 8.33
CA ASN A 187 -61.17 22.44 7.93
C ASN A 187 -62.54 21.96 7.39
N THR A 188 -62.83 20.65 7.46
CA THR A 188 -64.11 20.09 7.01
C THR A 188 -64.53 18.89 7.83
N LEU A 189 -65.81 18.84 8.20
CA LEU A 189 -66.42 17.72 8.92
C LEU A 189 -67.02 16.67 7.97
N VAL A 190 -67.20 17.00 6.68
CA VAL A 190 -67.94 16.13 5.73
C VAL A 190 -67.15 14.86 5.40
N VAL A 191 -65.82 14.96 5.30
CA VAL A 191 -64.95 13.82 4.94
C VAL A 191 -64.57 13.00 6.17
N ALA A 192 -64.29 13.66 7.30
CA ALA A 192 -63.73 13.00 8.48
C ALA A 192 -64.74 12.68 9.60
N GLY A 193 -65.87 13.39 9.66
CA GLY A 193 -66.88 13.26 10.72
C GLY A 193 -66.48 13.88 12.08
N VAL A 194 -65.23 14.33 12.23
CA VAL A 194 -64.68 14.94 13.45
C VAL A 194 -63.77 16.13 13.12
N PRO A 195 -63.72 17.19 13.96
CA PRO A 195 -62.95 18.42 13.68
C PRO A 195 -61.43 18.24 13.85
N THR A 196 -61.00 17.23 14.60
CA THR A 196 -59.60 16.86 14.78
C THR A 196 -59.44 15.37 14.52
N VAL A 197 -58.51 15.02 13.63
CA VAL A 197 -58.19 13.62 13.33
C VAL A 197 -56.86 13.28 13.98
N THR A 198 -56.88 12.24 14.82
CA THR A 198 -55.65 11.63 15.35
C THR A 198 -55.38 10.37 14.54
N GLY A 199 -54.23 10.36 13.86
CA GLY A 199 -53.70 9.19 13.16
C GLY A 199 -52.62 8.51 13.99
N TYR A 200 -52.59 7.17 13.95
CA TYR A 200 -51.45 6.38 14.39
C TYR A 200 -51.00 5.54 13.21
N SER A 201 -49.72 5.62 12.86
CA SER A 201 -49.14 4.78 11.81
C SER A 201 -47.94 4.02 12.35
N ALA A 202 -47.83 2.75 11.97
CA ALA A 202 -46.65 1.93 12.18
C ALA A 202 -46.21 1.41 10.81
N SER A 203 -45.00 1.72 10.39
CA SER A 203 -44.45 1.26 9.13
C SER A 203 -43.23 0.39 9.35
N TYR A 204 -43.06 -0.61 8.50
CA TYR A 204 -41.83 -1.40 8.40
C TYR A 204 -41.44 -1.50 6.93
N SER A 205 -40.14 -1.47 6.67
CA SER A 205 -39.60 -1.72 5.34
C SER A 205 -38.34 -2.56 5.44
N GLY A 206 -38.32 -3.70 4.78
CA GLY A 206 -37.14 -4.51 4.53
C GLY A 206 -36.78 -4.44 3.06
N SER A 207 -35.50 -4.29 2.71
CA SER A 207 -35.04 -4.41 1.33
C SER A 207 -33.70 -5.10 1.23
N TYR A 208 -33.55 -5.91 0.19
CA TYR A 208 -32.30 -6.51 -0.27
C TYR A 208 -31.98 -5.92 -1.64
N THR A 209 -30.78 -5.37 -1.82
CA THR A 209 -30.34 -4.81 -3.11
C THR A 209 -28.91 -5.21 -3.40
N GLN A 210 -28.61 -5.58 -4.65
CA GLN A 210 -27.26 -5.94 -5.08
C GLN A 210 -27.00 -5.54 -6.54
N LEU A 211 -25.76 -5.10 -6.83
CA LEU A 211 -25.24 -4.90 -8.17
C LEU A 211 -24.39 -6.10 -8.61
N LEU A 212 -24.59 -6.59 -9.83
CA LEU A 212 -23.75 -7.62 -10.43
C LEU A 212 -22.58 -6.98 -11.20
N PRO A 213 -21.43 -7.65 -11.33
CA PRO A 213 -20.31 -7.12 -12.12
C PRO A 213 -20.60 -6.89 -13.60
N SER A 214 -21.69 -7.43 -14.13
CA SER A 214 -22.21 -7.17 -15.48
C SER A 214 -22.82 -5.77 -15.64
N GLY A 215 -23.14 -5.09 -14.53
CA GLY A 215 -23.86 -3.81 -14.48
C GLY A 215 -25.35 -3.96 -14.12
N THR A 216 -25.86 -5.19 -14.07
CA THR A 216 -27.25 -5.49 -13.72
C THR A 216 -27.47 -5.30 -12.22
N SER A 217 -28.48 -4.56 -11.78
CA SER A 217 -28.89 -4.55 -10.38
C SER A 217 -30.21 -5.29 -10.20
N PHE A 218 -30.40 -5.88 -9.02
CA PHE A 218 -31.67 -6.45 -8.62
C PHE A 218 -31.99 -6.09 -7.18
N PHE A 219 -33.29 -6.02 -6.88
CA PHE A 219 -33.76 -5.73 -5.55
C PHE A 219 -35.00 -6.57 -5.19
N VAL A 220 -35.16 -6.80 -3.91
CA VAL A 220 -36.36 -7.39 -3.29
C VAL A 220 -36.70 -6.52 -2.09
N SER A 221 -37.92 -6.02 -2.02
CA SER A 221 -38.39 -5.22 -0.89
C SER A 221 -39.72 -5.74 -0.36
N LEU A 222 -39.90 -5.59 0.94
CA LEU A 222 -41.12 -5.88 1.67
C LEU A 222 -41.43 -4.68 2.54
N ASN A 223 -42.53 -4.00 2.23
CA ASN A 223 -43.01 -2.84 2.97
C ASN A 223 -44.34 -3.21 3.61
N GLY A 224 -44.61 -2.68 4.79
CA GLY A 224 -45.95 -2.69 5.34
C GLY A 224 -46.23 -1.48 6.18
N LEU A 225 -47.49 -1.08 6.15
CA LEU A 225 -48.02 0.07 6.87
C LEU A 225 -49.28 -0.39 7.59
N ARG A 226 -49.33 -0.18 8.90
CA ARG A 226 -50.54 -0.27 9.70
C ARG A 226 -50.93 1.13 10.12
N ALA A 227 -52.01 1.66 9.58
CA ALA A 227 -52.56 2.94 9.97
C ALA A 227 -53.88 2.76 10.71
N SER A 228 -54.17 3.68 11.62
CA SER A 228 -55.47 3.80 12.29
C SER A 228 -55.77 5.27 12.48
N SER A 229 -57.04 5.62 12.42
CA SER A 229 -57.46 7.01 12.46
C SER A 229 -58.78 7.15 13.21
N THR A 230 -59.00 8.31 13.83
CA THR A 230 -60.30 8.64 14.46
C THR A 230 -61.38 9.07 13.46
N GLN A 231 -61.06 9.06 12.16
CA GLN A 231 -62.00 9.36 11.08
C GLN A 231 -63.14 8.32 11.02
N GLN A 232 -64.38 8.82 10.89
CA GLN A 232 -65.58 7.98 11.00
C GLN A 232 -65.99 7.30 9.68
N SER A 233 -65.43 7.72 8.55
CA SER A 233 -65.84 7.27 7.20
C SER A 233 -64.85 6.29 6.54
N LEU A 234 -64.18 5.44 7.32
CA LEU A 234 -63.19 4.48 6.81
C LEU A 234 -63.78 3.09 6.56
N LEU A 235 -63.37 2.45 5.45
CA LEU A 235 -63.73 1.07 5.15
C LEU A 235 -63.03 0.07 6.08
N PHE A 236 -61.76 0.32 6.39
CA PHE A 236 -60.94 -0.46 7.32
C PHE A 236 -60.31 0.47 8.36
N ASN A 237 -60.34 0.10 9.64
CA ASN A 237 -59.68 0.85 10.71
C ASN A 237 -59.39 -0.05 11.93
N PRO A 238 -58.11 -0.35 12.25
CA PRO A 238 -56.90 -0.03 11.49
C PRO A 238 -56.91 -0.66 10.09
N ASP A 239 -56.32 0.00 9.11
CA ASP A 239 -55.94 -0.60 7.83
C ASP A 239 -54.48 -1.09 7.88
N VAL A 240 -54.23 -2.21 7.20
CA VAL A 240 -52.93 -2.86 7.09
C VAL A 240 -52.63 -3.13 5.63
N ALA A 241 -51.77 -2.30 5.06
CA ALA A 241 -51.23 -2.49 3.72
C ALA A 241 -49.89 -3.22 3.80
N THR A 242 -49.70 -4.25 2.98
CA THR A 242 -48.41 -4.91 2.80
C THR A 242 -48.08 -4.95 1.33
N ARG A 243 -46.84 -4.64 0.95
CA ARG A 243 -46.39 -4.67 -0.43
C ARG A 243 -45.02 -5.31 -0.54
N MET A 244 -44.94 -6.41 -1.27
CA MET A 244 -43.68 -6.99 -1.70
C MET A 244 -43.39 -6.52 -3.11
N SER A 245 -42.15 -6.16 -3.41
CA SER A 245 -41.74 -5.91 -4.78
C SER A 245 -40.36 -6.47 -5.08
N MET A 246 -40.20 -7.08 -6.25
CA MET A 246 -38.95 -7.55 -6.79
C MET A 246 -38.72 -6.84 -8.11
N GLY A 247 -37.48 -6.49 -8.42
CA GLY A 247 -37.18 -5.91 -9.71
C GLY A 247 -35.73 -6.06 -10.10
N PHE A 248 -35.47 -5.80 -11.38
CA PHE A 248 -34.13 -5.75 -11.94
C PHE A 248 -33.99 -4.51 -12.83
N ASN A 249 -32.75 -4.05 -12.98
CA ASN A 249 -32.36 -2.99 -13.90
C ASN A 249 -31.09 -3.41 -14.64
N GLN A 250 -31.17 -3.46 -15.96
CA GLN A 250 -30.10 -3.87 -16.86
C GLN A 250 -29.71 -2.70 -17.77
N PRO A 251 -28.51 -2.11 -17.61
CA PRO A 251 -27.98 -1.21 -18.63
C PRO A 251 -27.67 -1.99 -19.92
N LEU A 252 -27.98 -1.40 -21.07
CA LEU A 252 -27.78 -1.96 -22.41
C LEU A 252 -26.63 -1.29 -23.17
N LEU A 253 -26.38 -0.01 -22.90
CA LEU A 253 -25.38 0.80 -23.60
C LEU A 253 -24.26 1.21 -22.62
N SER A 254 -24.19 2.49 -22.24
CA SER A 254 -23.30 2.92 -21.17
C SER A 254 -23.61 2.18 -19.86
N GLY A 255 -22.57 1.65 -19.22
CA GLY A 255 -22.68 0.81 -18.01
C GLY A 255 -22.81 -0.70 -18.23
N LEU A 256 -22.96 -1.19 -19.47
CA LEU A 256 -22.97 -2.63 -19.74
C LEU A 256 -21.54 -3.23 -19.78
N GLY A 257 -21.38 -4.42 -19.20
CA GLY A 257 -20.20 -5.25 -19.38
C GLY A 257 -19.25 -5.27 -18.18
N LEU A 258 -18.33 -6.23 -18.18
CA LEU A 258 -17.47 -6.48 -17.02
C LEU A 258 -16.38 -5.41 -16.83
N LYS A 259 -15.78 -4.91 -17.93
CA LYS A 259 -14.63 -3.99 -17.85
C LYS A 259 -14.98 -2.63 -17.24
N PRO A 260 -16.05 -1.92 -17.67
CA PRO A 260 -16.42 -0.63 -17.08
C PRO A 260 -16.82 -0.74 -15.61
N ASN A 261 -17.51 -1.83 -15.25
CA ASN A 261 -18.00 -2.05 -13.89
C ASN A 261 -16.88 -2.54 -12.94
N ARG A 262 -15.95 -3.38 -13.40
CA ARG A 262 -14.79 -3.85 -12.61
C ARG A 262 -13.58 -2.92 -12.67
N ARG A 263 -13.70 -1.70 -13.22
CA ARG A 263 -12.57 -0.78 -13.42
C ARG A 263 -11.75 -0.52 -12.16
N PHE A 264 -12.43 -0.29 -11.02
CA PHE A 264 -11.77 -0.07 -9.73
C PHE A 264 -11.01 -1.32 -9.27
N LEU A 265 -11.56 -2.52 -9.51
CA LEU A 265 -10.90 -3.78 -9.17
C LEU A 265 -9.68 -4.04 -10.06
N LEU A 266 -9.77 -3.72 -11.36
CA LEU A 266 -8.63 -3.84 -12.28
C LEU A 266 -7.49 -2.91 -11.87
N VAL A 267 -7.80 -1.65 -11.57
CA VAL A 267 -6.82 -0.65 -11.13
C VAL A 267 -6.25 -1.01 -9.75
N ALA A 268 -7.08 -1.47 -8.81
CA ALA A 268 -6.60 -1.91 -7.49
C ALA A 268 -5.64 -3.11 -7.60
N ARG A 269 -5.90 -4.07 -8.50
CA ARG A 269 -4.98 -5.19 -8.76
C ARG A 269 -3.68 -4.76 -9.43
N ASN A 270 -3.73 -3.81 -10.36
CA ASN A 270 -2.52 -3.21 -10.90
C ASN A 270 -1.73 -2.48 -9.81
N ASN A 271 -2.42 -1.74 -8.94
CA ASN A 271 -1.82 -1.01 -7.83
C ASN A 271 -1.24 -1.97 -6.76
N GLU A 272 -1.81 -3.14 -6.55
CA GLU A 272 -1.19 -4.19 -5.73
C GLU A 272 0.20 -4.57 -6.29
N ASN A 273 0.32 -4.78 -7.59
CA ASN A 273 1.63 -5.02 -8.23
C ASN A 273 2.57 -3.81 -8.15
N VAL A 274 2.04 -2.59 -8.26
CA VAL A 274 2.82 -1.34 -8.07
C VAL A 274 3.35 -1.25 -6.65
N SER A 275 2.57 -1.61 -5.63
CA SER A 275 3.04 -1.60 -4.23
C SER A 275 4.24 -2.52 -4.03
N GLY A 276 4.23 -3.70 -4.66
CA GLY A 276 5.38 -4.61 -4.64
C GLY A 276 6.61 -4.02 -5.33
N ALA A 277 6.43 -3.33 -6.47
CA ALA A 277 7.53 -2.66 -7.16
C ALA A 277 8.09 -1.46 -6.38
N ILE A 278 7.25 -0.67 -5.71
CA ILE A 278 7.68 0.43 -4.83
C ILE A 278 8.49 -0.11 -3.65
N PHE A 279 7.99 -1.16 -2.99
CA PHE A 279 8.72 -1.84 -1.92
C PHE A 279 10.08 -2.37 -2.41
N GLN A 280 10.11 -3.00 -3.59
CA GLN A 280 11.34 -3.47 -4.21
C GLN A 280 12.34 -2.33 -4.47
N ASN A 281 11.85 -1.17 -4.92
CA ASN A 281 12.69 0.00 -5.15
C ASN A 281 13.27 0.56 -3.84
N GLN A 282 12.45 0.70 -2.79
CA GLN A 282 12.95 1.14 -1.48
C GLN A 282 13.97 0.15 -0.91
N LEU A 283 13.67 -1.15 -0.99
CA LEU A 283 14.58 -2.21 -0.56
C LEU A 283 15.93 -2.11 -1.27
N GLN A 284 15.90 -1.92 -2.60
CA GLN A 284 17.11 -1.75 -3.40
C GLN A 284 17.91 -0.50 -2.98
N GLN A 285 17.26 0.64 -2.76
CA GLN A 285 17.92 1.88 -2.32
C GLN A 285 18.56 1.72 -0.93
N THR A 286 17.85 1.10 0.02
CA THR A 286 18.40 0.83 1.35
C THR A 286 19.56 -0.15 1.30
N ILE A 287 19.49 -1.19 0.45
CA ILE A 287 20.62 -2.12 0.27
C ILE A 287 21.84 -1.39 -0.29
N VAL A 288 21.69 -0.60 -1.35
CA VAL A 288 22.78 0.19 -1.93
C VAL A 288 23.38 1.15 -0.89
N GLN A 289 22.54 1.78 -0.07
CA GLN A 289 23.01 2.66 1.01
C GLN A 289 23.83 1.90 2.06
N VAL A 290 23.41 0.69 2.43
CA VAL A 290 24.13 -0.17 3.38
C VAL A 290 25.43 -0.70 2.77
N GLU A 291 25.41 -1.12 1.50
CA GLU A 291 26.62 -1.57 0.80
C GLU A 291 27.67 -0.46 0.73
N ASN A 292 27.27 0.75 0.32
CA ASN A 292 28.17 1.90 0.29
C ASN A 292 28.70 2.25 1.69
N ALA A 293 27.82 2.27 2.71
CA ALA A 293 28.23 2.56 4.07
C ALA A 293 29.14 1.49 4.69
N TYR A 294 28.98 0.22 4.28
CA TYR A 294 29.86 -0.87 4.67
C TYR A 294 31.24 -0.72 4.03
N TRP A 295 31.32 -0.40 2.73
CA TRP A 295 32.60 -0.16 2.05
C TRP A 295 33.33 1.08 2.58
N ASP A 296 32.60 2.16 2.87
CA ASP A 296 33.13 3.32 3.60
C ASP A 296 33.74 2.91 4.95
N MET A 297 33.07 2.02 5.69
CA MET A 297 33.55 1.55 6.99
C MET A 297 34.81 0.71 6.84
N ALA A 298 34.85 -0.20 5.86
CA ALA A 298 36.02 -1.01 5.55
C ALA A 298 37.22 -0.13 5.15
N GLN A 299 36.99 0.91 4.33
CA GLN A 299 38.00 1.91 3.98
C GLN A 299 38.53 2.64 5.23
N PHE A 300 37.65 3.18 6.09
CA PHE A 300 38.09 3.92 7.27
C PHE A 300 38.82 3.03 8.27
N GLN A 301 38.44 1.75 8.37
CA GLN A 301 39.15 0.77 9.19
C GLN A 301 40.60 0.57 8.71
N GLU A 302 40.82 0.41 7.41
CA GLU A 302 42.19 0.30 6.87
C GLU A 302 42.95 1.63 6.94
N ASN A 303 42.28 2.77 6.78
CA ASN A 303 42.91 4.07 6.96
C ASN A 303 43.43 4.28 8.40
N VAL A 304 42.70 3.82 9.42
CA VAL A 304 43.16 3.86 10.81
C VAL A 304 44.42 3.00 10.97
N LYS A 305 44.46 1.81 10.38
CA LYS A 305 45.62 0.91 10.44
C LYS A 305 46.84 1.52 9.76
N VAL A 306 46.68 2.11 8.56
CA VAL A 306 47.76 2.85 7.87
C VAL A 306 48.25 4.03 8.71
N ALA A 307 47.35 4.78 9.36
CA ALA A 307 47.72 5.87 10.27
C ALA A 307 48.50 5.38 11.50
N GLU A 308 48.12 4.24 12.08
CA GLU A 308 48.81 3.61 13.21
C GLU A 308 50.21 3.12 12.80
N ASP A 309 50.33 2.48 11.63
CA ASP A 309 51.62 2.03 11.09
C ASP A 309 52.54 3.21 10.74
N SER A 310 51.99 4.29 10.18
CA SER A 310 52.72 5.55 9.92
C SER A 310 53.23 6.19 11.21
N LEU A 311 52.39 6.26 12.26
CA LEU A 311 52.80 6.78 13.56
C LEU A 311 53.88 5.90 14.20
N ALA A 312 53.74 4.57 14.13
CA ALA A 312 54.73 3.64 14.64
C ALA A 312 56.07 3.77 13.89
N ALA A 313 56.04 3.96 12.57
CA ALA A 313 57.22 4.21 11.75
C ALA A 313 57.89 5.56 12.11
N ALA A 314 57.10 6.63 12.24
CA ALA A 314 57.57 7.96 12.65
C ALA A 314 58.21 7.94 14.05
N GLN A 315 57.60 7.22 15.00
CA GLN A 315 58.11 7.08 16.36
C GLN A 315 59.44 6.32 16.39
N ARG A 316 59.54 5.20 15.65
CA ARG A 316 60.80 4.45 15.50
C ARG A 316 61.90 5.32 14.89
N LEU A 317 61.55 6.15 13.90
CA LEU A 317 62.50 7.08 13.29
C LEU A 317 62.96 8.15 14.28
N TYR A 318 62.05 8.75 15.04
CA TYR A 318 62.37 9.72 16.08
C TYR A 318 63.29 9.12 17.17
N ASP A 319 62.97 7.93 17.67
CA ASP A 319 63.77 7.24 18.69
C ASP A 319 65.18 6.93 18.19
N ASN A 320 65.31 6.49 16.94
CA ASN A 320 66.61 6.24 16.31
C ASN A 320 67.41 7.54 16.11
N SER A 321 66.76 8.60 15.60
CA SER A 321 67.38 9.91 15.39
C SER A 321 67.86 10.52 16.71
N LYS A 322 67.07 10.40 17.78
CA LYS A 322 67.45 10.89 19.12
C LYS A 322 68.71 10.20 19.64
N ARG A 323 68.76 8.87 19.56
CA ARG A 323 69.96 8.10 19.97
C ARG A 323 71.20 8.47 19.16
N GLN A 324 71.05 8.69 17.86
CA GLN A 324 72.17 9.09 16.99
C GLN A 324 72.64 10.52 17.28
N ALA A 325 71.74 11.44 17.62
CA ALA A 325 72.10 12.79 18.02
C ALA A 325 72.82 12.82 19.38
N GLU A 326 72.41 11.98 20.34
CA GLU A 326 73.07 11.85 21.66
C GLU A 326 74.54 11.40 21.55
N VAL A 327 74.88 10.60 20.54
CA VAL A 327 76.25 10.18 20.23
C VAL A 327 76.96 11.08 19.20
N GLY A 328 76.35 12.22 18.83
CA GLY A 328 76.93 13.21 17.91
C GLY A 328 76.96 12.79 16.43
N ALA A 329 76.27 11.72 16.05
CA ALA A 329 76.25 11.18 14.69
C ALA A 329 75.14 11.80 13.80
N LEU A 330 74.22 12.57 14.37
CA LEU A 330 73.11 13.21 13.66
C LEU A 330 72.95 14.68 14.08
N ALA A 331 72.52 15.55 13.16
CA ALA A 331 72.30 16.96 13.46
C ALA A 331 71.04 17.17 14.31
N PRO A 332 71.04 18.11 15.29
CA PRO A 332 69.86 18.41 16.10
C PRO A 332 68.61 18.78 15.28
N LEU A 333 68.80 19.39 14.11
CA LEU A 333 67.71 19.76 13.20
C LEU A 333 66.96 18.53 12.65
N ASP A 334 67.65 17.42 12.44
CA ASP A 334 67.03 16.17 11.94
C ASP A 334 66.14 15.53 13.01
N VAL A 335 66.50 15.67 14.29
CA VAL A 335 65.65 15.23 15.42
C VAL A 335 64.36 16.04 15.48
N VAL A 336 64.44 17.36 15.30
CA VAL A 336 63.25 18.24 15.27
C VAL A 336 62.35 17.89 14.09
N SER A 337 62.94 17.56 12.94
CA SER A 337 62.20 17.13 11.75
C SER A 337 61.47 15.80 11.97
N ALA A 338 62.13 14.83 12.62
CA ALA A 338 61.49 13.57 13.01
C ALA A 338 60.39 13.78 14.06
N GLN A 339 60.58 14.69 15.03
CA GLN A 339 59.55 15.04 16.02
C GLN A 339 58.32 15.70 15.36
N SER A 340 58.53 16.55 14.36
CA SER A 340 57.45 17.15 13.56
C SER A 340 56.64 16.07 12.82
N ALA A 341 57.31 15.04 12.28
CA ALA A 341 56.65 13.92 11.61
C ALA A 341 55.80 13.07 12.57
N VAL A 342 56.25 12.86 13.82
CA VAL A 342 55.44 12.21 14.87
C VAL A 342 54.19 13.03 15.15
N ALA A 343 54.32 14.34 15.41
CA ALA A 343 53.18 15.21 15.69
C ALA A 343 52.17 15.27 14.52
N ALA A 344 52.66 15.25 13.27
CA ALA A 344 51.80 15.16 12.09
C ALA A 344 51.06 13.82 12.01
N SER A 345 51.74 12.71 12.28
CA SER A 345 51.14 11.36 12.28
C SER A 345 50.12 11.18 13.41
N GLU A 346 50.36 11.77 14.59
CA GLU A 346 49.39 11.81 15.70
C GLU A 346 48.11 12.54 15.29
N ARG A 347 48.25 13.71 14.64
CA ARG A 347 47.09 14.45 14.10
C ARG A 347 46.33 13.59 13.07
N ASP A 348 47.03 12.95 12.15
CA ASP A 348 46.41 12.17 11.07
C ASP A 348 45.69 10.93 11.63
N LEU A 349 46.24 10.28 12.65
CA LEU A 349 45.56 9.20 13.38
C LEU A 349 44.28 9.68 14.06
N VAL A 350 44.30 10.87 14.69
CA VAL A 350 43.07 11.45 15.30
C VAL A 350 41.99 11.70 14.24
N VAL A 351 42.36 12.21 13.07
CA VAL A 351 41.42 12.42 11.95
C VAL A 351 40.87 11.10 11.44
N ALA A 352 41.73 10.10 11.21
CA ALA A 352 41.31 8.77 10.76
C ALA A 352 40.34 8.11 11.74
N ARG A 353 40.65 8.15 13.05
CA ARG A 353 39.76 7.64 14.10
C ARG A 353 38.43 8.39 14.18
N THR A 354 38.44 9.71 13.97
CA THR A 354 37.22 10.51 13.96
C THR A 354 36.31 10.11 12.79
N ASN A 355 36.87 9.94 11.59
CA ASN A 355 36.11 9.50 10.43
C ASN A 355 35.53 8.09 10.62
N PHE A 356 36.31 7.17 11.18
CA PHE A 356 35.85 5.83 11.54
C PHE A 356 34.67 5.87 12.53
N GLN A 357 34.74 6.68 13.60
CA GLN A 357 33.65 6.82 14.57
C GLN A 357 32.37 7.42 13.97
N ILE A 358 32.50 8.42 13.08
CA ILE A 358 31.34 9.00 12.38
C ILE A 358 30.67 7.97 11.48
N GLN A 359 31.46 7.19 10.74
CA GLN A 359 30.94 6.14 9.88
C GLN A 359 30.31 5.01 10.68
N GLU A 360 30.89 4.67 11.83
CA GLU A 360 30.34 3.67 12.75
C GLU A 360 28.93 4.04 13.20
N ILE A 361 28.71 5.29 13.64
CA ILE A 361 27.38 5.78 14.04
C ILE A 361 26.40 5.69 12.87
N THR A 362 26.85 6.04 11.66
CA THR A 362 26.04 6.00 10.44
C THR A 362 25.59 4.57 10.14
N LEU A 363 26.51 3.61 10.21
CA LEU A 363 26.22 2.20 9.97
C LEU A 363 25.36 1.60 11.09
N LYS A 364 25.64 1.89 12.38
CA LYS A 364 24.81 1.48 13.52
C LYS A 364 23.35 1.92 13.35
N ASN A 365 23.12 3.14 12.86
CA ASN A 365 21.77 3.64 12.58
C ASN A 365 21.07 2.91 11.42
N LEU A 366 21.81 2.49 10.38
CA LEU A 366 21.23 1.73 9.26
C LEU A 366 20.88 0.27 9.63
N LEU A 367 21.62 -0.32 10.57
CA LEU A 367 21.50 -1.73 10.97
C LEU A 367 20.58 -1.97 12.17
N SER A 368 20.05 -0.92 12.80
CA SER A 368 19.22 -1.01 14.01
C SER A 368 17.93 -0.20 13.89
N LYS A 369 16.88 -0.62 14.60
CA LYS A 369 15.66 0.18 14.83
C LYS A 369 15.87 1.20 15.94
N ARG A 370 16.73 0.84 16.90
CA ARG A 370 17.11 1.65 18.05
C ARG A 370 18.54 1.30 18.43
N ILE A 371 19.34 2.31 18.71
CA ILE A 371 20.65 2.12 19.33
C ILE A 371 20.41 1.87 20.82
N ASP A 372 20.62 0.62 21.27
CA ASP A 372 20.61 0.26 22.68
C ASP A 372 22.02 0.39 23.29
N SER A 373 22.11 0.34 24.61
CA SER A 373 23.38 0.54 25.33
C SER A 373 24.45 -0.48 24.90
N ASP A 374 24.03 -1.70 24.54
CA ASP A 374 24.95 -2.76 24.12
C ASP A 374 25.53 -2.42 22.74
N LEU A 375 24.70 -2.02 21.76
CA LEU A 375 25.15 -1.59 20.43
C LEU A 375 25.96 -0.28 20.45
N GLU A 376 25.59 0.67 21.32
CA GLU A 376 26.30 1.94 21.46
C GLU A 376 27.77 1.69 21.85
N SER A 377 27.99 0.78 22.81
CA SER A 377 29.31 0.40 23.31
C SER A 377 30.12 -0.49 22.37
N ALA A 378 29.47 -1.17 21.42
CA ALA A 378 30.12 -2.16 20.57
C ALA A 378 30.90 -1.49 19.43
N GLU A 379 32.20 -1.80 19.29
CA GLU A 379 33.01 -1.35 18.15
C GLU A 379 32.73 -2.21 16.91
N ILE A 380 32.40 -1.60 15.77
CA ILE A 380 32.17 -2.34 14.51
C ILE A 380 33.50 -2.76 13.89
N VAL A 381 33.59 -4.05 13.54
CA VAL A 381 34.73 -4.60 12.80
C VAL A 381 34.20 -5.29 11.54
N THR A 382 34.61 -4.79 10.37
CA THR A 382 34.30 -5.42 9.09
C THR A 382 35.18 -6.65 8.87
N THR A 383 34.61 -7.72 8.30
CA THR A 383 35.33 -8.99 8.09
C THR A 383 35.67 -9.29 6.64
N ASP A 384 35.03 -8.61 5.69
CA ASP A 384 35.25 -8.86 4.27
C ASP A 384 36.39 -7.99 3.71
N PRO A 385 37.28 -8.55 2.89
CA PRO A 385 38.30 -7.75 2.19
C PRO A 385 37.67 -6.89 1.10
N LEU A 386 38.31 -5.75 0.79
CA LEU A 386 37.97 -4.93 -0.37
C LEU A 386 38.08 -5.77 -1.67
N PRO A 387 37.17 -5.57 -2.64
CA PRO A 387 37.13 -6.38 -3.85
C PRO A 387 38.29 -6.04 -4.81
N GLU A 388 38.96 -7.07 -5.31
CA GLU A 388 39.98 -6.97 -6.36
C GLU A 388 39.32 -6.86 -7.75
N PRO A 389 39.85 -6.05 -8.69
CA PRO A 389 39.23 -5.91 -10.00
C PRO A 389 39.33 -7.15 -10.89
N ARG A 390 38.24 -7.46 -11.60
CA ARG A 390 38.20 -8.56 -12.58
C ARG A 390 37.61 -8.10 -13.91
N ASP A 391 38.00 -8.77 -15.00
CA ASP A 391 37.44 -8.50 -16.33
C ASP A 391 35.97 -8.92 -16.46
N SER A 392 35.56 -9.96 -15.73
CA SER A 392 34.18 -10.50 -15.77
C SER A 392 33.14 -9.57 -15.15
N ASP A 393 33.55 -8.53 -14.43
CA ASP A 393 32.65 -7.64 -13.71
C ASP A 393 32.01 -6.57 -14.60
N ILE A 394 32.56 -6.35 -15.81
CA ILE A 394 32.07 -5.36 -16.77
C ILE A 394 31.11 -6.05 -17.76
N PRO A 395 29.77 -5.85 -17.65
CA PRO A 395 28.81 -6.43 -18.59
C PRO A 395 28.87 -5.73 -19.96
N SER A 396 28.27 -6.35 -20.98
CA SER A 396 28.01 -5.64 -22.24
C SER A 396 26.87 -4.63 -22.06
N VAL A 397 26.89 -3.54 -22.84
CA VAL A 397 25.83 -2.52 -22.79
C VAL A 397 24.47 -3.13 -23.16
N GLN A 398 24.44 -4.03 -24.15
CA GLN A 398 23.18 -4.67 -24.56
C GLN A 398 22.59 -5.55 -23.45
N ASP A 399 23.43 -6.33 -22.77
CA ASP A 399 22.97 -7.21 -21.68
C ASP A 399 22.51 -6.39 -20.48
N ALA A 400 23.27 -5.35 -20.11
CA ALA A 400 22.91 -4.45 -19.01
C ALA A 400 21.57 -3.72 -19.25
N LEU A 401 21.29 -3.31 -20.50
CA LEU A 401 20.00 -2.70 -20.87
C LEU A 401 18.86 -3.72 -20.85
N ALA A 402 19.11 -4.95 -21.30
CA ALA A 402 18.11 -6.01 -21.27
C ALA A 402 17.71 -6.38 -19.84
N ASP A 403 18.67 -6.48 -18.94
CA ASP A 403 18.44 -6.71 -17.50
C ASP A 403 17.66 -5.55 -16.90
N ALA A 404 18.05 -4.30 -17.19
CA ALA A 404 17.37 -3.11 -16.69
C ALA A 404 15.89 -3.05 -17.07
N TYR A 405 15.53 -3.39 -18.31
CA TYR A 405 14.13 -3.39 -18.75
C TYR A 405 13.28 -4.49 -18.12
N ARG A 406 13.90 -5.56 -17.61
CA ARG A 406 13.20 -6.66 -16.94
C ARG A 406 13.08 -6.44 -15.43
N ASN A 407 14.17 -5.97 -14.81
CA ASN A 407 14.33 -6.04 -13.37
C ASN A 407 14.09 -4.69 -12.67
N ARG A 408 14.24 -3.55 -13.37
CA ARG A 408 14.08 -2.25 -12.71
C ARG A 408 12.63 -2.01 -12.25
N PRO A 409 12.42 -1.74 -10.95
CA PRO A 409 11.09 -1.56 -10.39
C PRO A 409 10.39 -0.26 -10.83
N ASP A 410 11.14 0.82 -11.06
CA ASP A 410 10.62 2.10 -11.53
C ASP A 410 9.95 2.00 -12.91
N LEU A 411 10.59 1.28 -13.85
CA LEU A 411 10.03 0.99 -15.17
C LEU A 411 8.76 0.14 -15.08
N LYS A 412 8.73 -0.86 -14.18
CA LYS A 412 7.55 -1.69 -13.94
C LYS A 412 6.37 -0.86 -13.42
N THR A 413 6.63 0.05 -12.47
CA THR A 413 5.63 0.99 -11.95
C THR A 413 5.10 1.91 -13.04
N ALA A 414 5.97 2.52 -13.85
CA ALA A 414 5.56 3.39 -14.94
C ALA A 414 4.71 2.65 -16.00
N GLN A 415 5.06 1.39 -16.32
CA GLN A 415 4.26 0.56 -17.23
C GLN A 415 2.86 0.25 -16.67
N MET A 416 2.75 -0.07 -15.39
CA MET A 416 1.44 -0.31 -14.75
C MET A 416 0.59 0.96 -14.70
N ASN A 417 1.20 2.12 -14.46
CA ASN A 417 0.50 3.41 -14.51
C ASN A 417 -0.07 3.68 -15.92
N VAL A 418 0.68 3.37 -16.99
CA VAL A 418 0.15 3.43 -18.37
C VAL A 418 -1.04 2.50 -18.55
N GLN A 419 -1.00 1.28 -18.00
CA GLN A 419 -2.15 0.35 -18.06
C GLN A 419 -3.37 0.89 -17.31
N ASN A 420 -3.17 1.53 -16.15
CA ASN A 420 -4.25 2.20 -15.41
C ASN A 420 -4.90 3.32 -16.23
N GLU A 421 -4.10 4.14 -16.92
CA GLU A 421 -4.63 5.19 -17.81
C GLU A 421 -5.34 4.63 -19.05
N GLN A 422 -4.92 3.46 -19.55
CA GLN A 422 -5.67 2.75 -20.60
C GLN A 422 -7.04 2.29 -20.11
N ILE A 423 -7.14 1.78 -18.88
CA ILE A 423 -8.43 1.40 -18.27
C ILE A 423 -9.33 2.64 -18.13
N SER A 424 -8.77 3.77 -17.69
CA SER A 424 -9.46 5.06 -17.60
C SER A 424 -10.00 5.53 -18.95
N THR A 425 -9.19 5.44 -20.01
CA THR A 425 -9.57 5.82 -21.38
C THR A 425 -10.68 4.92 -21.93
N GLN A 426 -10.60 3.60 -21.71
CA GLN A 426 -11.65 2.66 -22.11
C GLN A 426 -12.98 2.93 -21.38
N TYR A 427 -12.91 3.26 -20.09
CA TYR A 427 -14.10 3.60 -19.30
C TYR A 427 -14.74 4.92 -19.75
N THR A 428 -13.97 5.98 -19.91
CA THR A 428 -14.49 7.28 -20.38
C THR A 428 -15.03 7.20 -21.82
N ALA A 429 -14.46 6.35 -22.67
CA ALA A 429 -15.00 6.08 -24.00
C ALA A 429 -16.39 5.41 -23.93
N ASN A 430 -16.60 4.48 -22.99
CA ASN A 430 -17.90 3.85 -22.76
C ASN A 430 -18.95 4.88 -22.26
N ASN A 431 -18.53 5.87 -21.49
CA ASN A 431 -19.40 6.94 -21.00
C ASN A 431 -19.84 7.94 -22.09
N LEU A 432 -19.23 7.89 -23.29
CA LEU A 432 -19.71 8.67 -24.44
C LEU A 432 -21.03 8.13 -25.01
N LEU A 433 -21.33 6.85 -24.76
CA LEU A 433 -22.55 6.21 -25.23
C LEU A 433 -23.78 6.75 -24.45
N PRO A 434 -24.97 6.82 -25.08
CA PRO A 434 -26.22 7.10 -24.39
C PRO A 434 -26.48 6.09 -23.26
N THR A 435 -27.21 6.47 -22.22
CA THR A 435 -27.63 5.52 -21.18
C THR A 435 -28.98 4.93 -21.58
N GLY A 436 -29.01 3.63 -21.82
CA GLY A 436 -30.21 2.88 -22.15
C GLY A 436 -30.37 1.73 -21.16
N ASN A 437 -31.49 1.67 -20.46
CA ASN A 437 -31.75 0.70 -19.40
C ASN A 437 -33.06 -0.05 -19.67
N VAL A 438 -33.06 -1.35 -19.45
CA VAL A 438 -34.27 -2.17 -19.37
C VAL A 438 -34.49 -2.52 -17.92
N PHE A 439 -35.70 -2.26 -17.42
CA PHE A 439 -36.07 -2.58 -16.06
C PHE A 439 -37.39 -3.33 -16.03
N GLY A 440 -37.53 -4.17 -15.02
CA GLY A 440 -38.76 -4.90 -14.74
C GLY A 440 -39.00 -4.91 -13.24
N GLN A 441 -40.26 -4.76 -12.85
CA GLN A 441 -40.69 -4.90 -11.47
C GLN A 441 -41.96 -5.74 -11.41
N TYR A 442 -41.95 -6.70 -10.50
CA TYR A 442 -43.10 -7.46 -10.05
C TYR A 442 -43.39 -7.03 -8.62
N ALA A 443 -44.58 -6.52 -8.36
CA ALA A 443 -45.03 -6.19 -7.02
C ALA A 443 -46.35 -6.89 -6.71
N SER A 444 -46.56 -7.21 -5.45
CA SER A 444 -47.86 -7.65 -4.97
C SER A 444 -48.24 -6.86 -3.74
N THR A 445 -49.49 -6.43 -3.68
CA THR A 445 -50.03 -5.67 -2.57
C THR A 445 -51.17 -6.43 -1.92
N GLY A 446 -51.26 -6.36 -0.60
CA GLY A 446 -52.42 -6.76 0.18
C GLY A 446 -52.92 -5.59 1.01
N LEU A 447 -54.24 -5.49 1.18
CA LEU A 447 -54.89 -4.48 2.01
C LEU A 447 -56.01 -5.16 2.80
N GLN A 448 -55.84 -5.21 4.12
CA GLN A 448 -56.81 -5.78 5.03
C GLN A 448 -56.85 -4.94 6.31
N GLY A 449 -57.94 -5.02 7.05
CA GLY A 449 -58.09 -4.30 8.30
C GLY A 449 -59.45 -4.59 8.92
N ASN A 450 -59.64 -4.11 10.15
CA ASN A 450 -60.92 -4.32 10.80
C ASN A 450 -62.00 -3.55 10.05
N CYS A 451 -63.02 -4.25 9.57
CA CYS A 451 -64.13 -3.64 8.84
C CYS A 451 -65.38 -3.64 9.72
N ILE A 452 -66.09 -2.51 9.75
CA ILE A 452 -67.36 -2.38 10.46
C ILE A 452 -68.49 -2.51 9.44
N VAL A 453 -69.36 -3.50 9.63
CA VAL A 453 -70.53 -3.70 8.75
C VAL A 453 -71.50 -2.55 8.95
N THR A 454 -71.65 -1.69 7.93
CA THR A 454 -72.59 -0.56 7.93
C THR A 454 -73.66 -0.77 6.85
N ALA A 455 -74.72 0.05 6.86
CA ALA A 455 -75.76 -0.01 5.83
C ALA A 455 -75.23 0.23 4.40
N LYS A 456 -74.01 0.76 4.26
CA LYS A 456 -73.35 1.07 2.97
C LYS A 456 -72.13 0.20 2.67
N ALA A 457 -71.57 -0.53 3.65
CA ALA A 457 -70.37 -1.36 3.47
C ALA A 457 -70.53 -2.72 4.15
N THR A 458 -70.53 -3.81 3.36
CA THR A 458 -70.81 -5.17 3.82
C THR A 458 -69.56 -6.00 4.13
N CYS A 459 -68.36 -5.43 4.04
CA CYS A 459 -67.09 -6.10 4.37
C CYS A 459 -66.90 -7.48 3.70
N ASN A 460 -67.49 -7.66 2.51
CA ASN A 460 -67.58 -8.92 1.77
C ASN A 460 -68.23 -10.10 2.56
N THR A 461 -69.16 -9.79 3.47
CA THR A 461 -69.93 -10.75 4.25
C THR A 461 -71.44 -10.59 4.02
N ARG A 462 -72.19 -11.70 4.01
CA ARG A 462 -73.66 -11.71 3.92
C ARG A 462 -74.25 -12.26 5.22
N GLY A 463 -75.32 -11.63 5.70
CA GLY A 463 -76.09 -12.11 6.87
C GLY A 463 -75.49 -11.72 8.23
N VAL A 464 -74.50 -10.84 8.27
CA VAL A 464 -73.89 -10.35 9.50
C VAL A 464 -74.64 -9.11 10.02
N PRO A 465 -74.97 -9.00 11.32
CA PRO A 465 -75.64 -7.83 11.88
C PRO A 465 -74.86 -6.52 11.66
N LEU A 466 -75.59 -5.43 11.40
CA LEU A 466 -75.03 -4.07 11.33
C LEU A 466 -74.28 -3.75 12.64
N GLY A 467 -73.10 -3.16 12.53
CA GLY A 467 -72.22 -2.84 13.65
C GLY A 467 -71.24 -3.95 14.06
N THR A 468 -71.30 -5.14 13.43
CA THR A 468 -70.32 -6.20 13.69
C THR A 468 -68.95 -5.81 13.13
N VAL A 469 -67.91 -5.97 13.95
CA VAL A 469 -66.51 -5.79 13.54
C VAL A 469 -65.97 -7.12 13.03
N ILE A 470 -65.58 -7.17 11.77
CA ILE A 470 -64.89 -8.33 11.19
C ILE A 470 -63.39 -8.09 11.32
N PRO A 471 -62.68 -8.86 12.16
CA PRO A 471 -61.24 -8.69 12.31
C PRO A 471 -60.52 -9.31 11.11
N SER A 472 -59.89 -8.47 10.30
CA SER A 472 -58.84 -8.87 9.39
C SER A 472 -57.62 -7.97 9.66
N GLY A 473 -56.42 -8.52 9.49
CA GLY A 473 -55.22 -7.83 9.95
C GLY A 473 -54.01 -8.18 9.11
N THR A 474 -52.83 -8.07 9.73
CA THR A 474 -51.54 -8.25 9.06
C THR A 474 -51.39 -9.60 8.36
N SER A 475 -51.84 -10.70 8.98
CA SER A 475 -51.75 -12.03 8.37
C SER A 475 -52.58 -12.17 7.10
N ALA A 476 -53.77 -11.56 7.06
CA ALA A 476 -54.65 -11.58 5.88
C ALA A 476 -54.08 -10.68 4.77
N SER A 477 -53.56 -9.49 5.12
CA SER A 477 -52.85 -8.59 4.20
C SER A 477 -51.62 -9.29 3.59
N LEU A 478 -50.82 -9.96 4.43
CA LEU A 478 -49.66 -10.73 3.99
C LEU A 478 -50.06 -11.93 3.12
N THR A 479 -51.15 -12.62 3.46
CA THR A 479 -51.65 -13.74 2.65
C THR A 479 -52.10 -13.28 1.27
N GLN A 480 -52.81 -12.14 1.17
CA GLN A 480 -53.17 -11.55 -0.11
C GLN A 480 -51.93 -11.18 -0.95
N MET A 481 -50.89 -10.67 -0.31
CA MET A 481 -49.62 -10.36 -0.96
C MET A 481 -48.89 -11.63 -1.44
N VAL A 482 -48.77 -12.66 -0.61
CA VAL A 482 -48.13 -13.93 -1.00
C VAL A 482 -48.92 -14.66 -2.09
N GLN A 483 -50.25 -14.60 -2.03
CA GLN A 483 -51.15 -15.18 -3.04
C GLN A 483 -51.24 -14.33 -4.32
N ALA A 484 -50.53 -13.20 -4.39
CA ALA A 484 -50.58 -12.29 -5.52
C ALA A 484 -52.01 -11.86 -5.89
N ALA A 485 -52.86 -11.59 -4.90
CA ALA A 485 -54.27 -11.23 -5.14
C ALA A 485 -54.44 -9.91 -5.89
N PHE A 486 -53.50 -8.97 -5.69
CA PHE A 486 -53.42 -7.71 -6.44
C PHE A 486 -51.97 -7.53 -6.93
N PRO A 487 -51.59 -8.19 -8.04
CA PRO A 487 -50.26 -8.08 -8.60
C PRO A 487 -50.14 -6.81 -9.46
N GLU A 488 -48.93 -6.28 -9.52
CA GLU A 488 -48.52 -5.19 -10.38
C GLU A 488 -47.27 -5.65 -11.13
N GLU A 489 -47.39 -5.68 -12.45
CA GLU A 489 -46.31 -6.10 -13.35
C GLU A 489 -45.96 -4.90 -14.21
N SER A 490 -44.70 -4.50 -14.17
CA SER A 490 -44.21 -3.43 -15.03
C SER A 490 -42.91 -3.86 -15.67
N VAL A 491 -42.82 -3.65 -16.97
CA VAL A 491 -41.57 -3.75 -17.74
C VAL A 491 -41.45 -2.46 -18.52
N GLY A 492 -40.28 -1.86 -18.46
CA GLY A 492 -40.02 -0.57 -19.07
C GLY A 492 -38.63 -0.48 -19.63
N PHE A 493 -38.46 0.51 -20.48
CA PHE A 493 -37.19 0.91 -21.03
C PHE A 493 -37.03 2.40 -20.84
N ALA A 494 -35.84 2.83 -20.43
CA ALA A 494 -35.48 4.23 -20.29
C ALA A 494 -34.25 4.52 -21.16
N LEU A 495 -34.35 5.55 -22.01
CA LEU A 495 -33.24 6.04 -22.82
C LEU A 495 -32.98 7.51 -22.51
N THR A 496 -31.77 7.81 -22.11
CA THR A 496 -31.29 9.18 -21.97
C THR A 496 -30.23 9.44 -23.04
N LEU A 497 -30.57 10.32 -23.99
CA LEU A 497 -29.69 10.73 -25.08
C LEU A 497 -29.18 12.15 -24.83
N PRO A 498 -27.96 12.33 -24.25
CA PRO A 498 -27.39 13.66 -24.08
C PRO A 498 -27.03 14.26 -25.44
N ILE A 499 -27.75 15.30 -25.86
CA ILE A 499 -27.63 15.87 -27.22
C ILE A 499 -26.22 16.42 -27.49
N LYS A 500 -25.64 17.18 -26.54
CA LYS A 500 -24.32 17.80 -26.72
C LYS A 500 -23.17 16.98 -26.13
N ASN A 501 -23.45 16.16 -25.11
CA ASN A 501 -22.51 15.30 -24.35
C ASN A 501 -21.10 15.89 -24.08
N ARG A 502 -20.96 17.21 -23.91
CA ARG A 502 -19.66 17.91 -23.86
C ARG A 502 -18.81 17.53 -22.65
N ALA A 503 -19.44 17.26 -21.51
CA ALA A 503 -18.74 16.85 -20.30
C ALA A 503 -18.04 15.50 -20.51
N ALA A 504 -18.78 14.47 -20.98
CA ALA A 504 -18.19 13.16 -21.25
C ALA A 504 -17.13 13.22 -22.37
N GLN A 505 -17.34 14.06 -23.39
CA GLN A 505 -16.31 14.32 -24.42
C GLN A 505 -15.03 14.91 -23.83
N ALA A 506 -15.16 15.92 -22.96
CA ALA A 506 -14.02 16.55 -22.30
C ALA A 506 -13.29 15.56 -21.37
N ASP A 507 -14.03 14.76 -20.60
CA ASP A 507 -13.47 13.73 -19.72
C ASP A 507 -12.72 12.66 -20.52
N ASN A 508 -13.26 12.21 -21.66
CA ASN A 508 -12.58 11.25 -22.52
C ASN A 508 -11.33 11.85 -23.19
N LEU A 509 -11.40 13.08 -23.70
CA LEU A 509 -10.23 13.76 -24.26
C LEU A 509 -9.13 13.94 -23.21
N ARG A 510 -9.51 14.32 -21.98
CA ARG A 510 -8.58 14.43 -20.87
C ARG A 510 -7.91 13.08 -20.55
N ALA A 511 -8.67 12.00 -20.47
CA ALA A 511 -8.11 10.66 -20.24
C ALA A 511 -7.13 10.22 -21.34
N GLN A 512 -7.39 10.61 -22.60
CA GLN A 512 -6.47 10.35 -23.71
C GLN A 512 -5.15 11.15 -23.55
N PHE A 513 -5.22 12.42 -23.16
CA PHE A 513 -4.02 13.22 -22.89
C PHE A 513 -3.25 12.71 -21.66
N GLU A 514 -3.95 12.27 -20.60
CA GLU A 514 -3.33 11.65 -19.42
C GLU A 514 -2.60 10.34 -19.79
N LEU A 515 -3.19 9.52 -20.67
CA LEU A 515 -2.52 8.33 -21.23
C LEU A 515 -1.27 8.70 -22.04
N GLN A 516 -1.35 9.72 -22.91
CA GLN A 516 -0.18 10.18 -23.68
C GLN A 516 0.92 10.71 -22.75
N GLN A 517 0.57 11.46 -21.71
CA GLN A 517 1.52 11.95 -20.72
C GLN A 517 2.22 10.79 -19.99
N ALA A 518 1.48 9.74 -19.60
CA ALA A 518 2.04 8.55 -18.98
C ALA A 518 2.99 7.79 -19.93
N GLN A 519 2.67 7.70 -21.22
CA GLN A 519 3.54 7.10 -22.23
C GLN A 519 4.83 7.90 -22.44
N ILE A 520 4.75 9.24 -22.50
CA ILE A 520 5.91 10.13 -22.60
C ILE A 520 6.80 10.00 -21.36
N SER A 521 6.19 9.94 -20.17
CA SER A 521 6.92 9.72 -18.91
C SER A 521 7.66 8.38 -18.90
N LEU A 522 7.01 7.29 -19.36
CA LEU A 522 7.66 5.99 -19.52
C LEU A 522 8.84 6.05 -20.50
N GLN A 523 8.71 6.75 -21.63
CA GLN A 523 9.81 6.91 -22.58
C GLN A 523 10.97 7.74 -22.00
N SER A 524 10.67 8.82 -21.27
CA SER A 524 11.69 9.61 -20.57
C SER A 524 12.44 8.77 -19.54
N LEU A 525 11.73 7.92 -18.79
CA LEU A 525 12.33 7.03 -17.79
C LEU A 525 13.22 5.96 -18.43
N ARG A 526 12.84 5.42 -19.60
CA ARG A 526 13.70 4.51 -20.37
C ARG A 526 15.00 5.19 -20.83
N ASN A 527 14.91 6.41 -21.33
CA ASN A 527 16.08 7.18 -21.75
C ASN A 527 16.99 7.49 -20.55
N GLN A 528 16.41 7.83 -19.39
CA GLN A 528 17.17 8.07 -18.17
C GLN A 528 17.85 6.80 -17.65
N ALA A 529 17.15 5.65 -17.68
CA ALA A 529 17.74 4.37 -17.30
C ALA A 529 18.93 4.01 -18.21
N GLU A 530 18.81 4.21 -19.52
CA GLU A 530 19.92 4.01 -20.45
C GLU A 530 21.11 4.92 -20.13
N LEU A 531 20.87 6.20 -19.85
CA LEU A 531 21.92 7.14 -19.46
C LEU A 531 22.62 6.72 -18.17
N THR A 532 21.86 6.35 -17.14
CA THR A 532 22.40 5.92 -15.84
C THR A 532 23.23 4.64 -15.97
N ILE A 533 22.82 3.67 -16.79
CA ILE A 533 23.60 2.45 -17.04
C ILE A 533 24.92 2.80 -17.75
N ARG A 534 24.88 3.65 -18.78
CA ARG A 534 26.10 4.07 -19.48
C ARG A 534 27.06 4.81 -18.55
N GLN A 535 26.55 5.69 -17.68
CA GLN A 535 27.35 6.40 -16.69
C GLN A 535 27.96 5.44 -15.66
N ALA A 536 27.17 4.49 -15.12
CA ALA A 536 27.65 3.49 -14.18
C ALA A 536 28.73 2.58 -14.81
N MET A 537 28.57 2.20 -16.08
CA MET A 537 29.59 1.43 -16.81
C MET A 537 30.88 2.21 -17.01
N ILE A 538 30.80 3.49 -17.40
CA ILE A 538 31.99 4.35 -17.53
C ILE A 538 32.69 4.49 -16.17
N GLY A 539 31.91 4.72 -15.10
CA GLY A 539 32.42 4.79 -13.73
C GLY A 539 33.10 3.49 -13.29
N LEU A 540 32.55 2.33 -13.65
CA LEU A 540 33.15 1.03 -13.35
C LEU A 540 34.47 0.80 -14.10
N VAL A 541 34.51 1.13 -15.40
CA VAL A 541 35.75 1.04 -16.20
C VAL A 541 36.83 1.97 -15.63
N GLN A 542 36.45 3.20 -15.25
CA GLN A 542 37.36 4.16 -14.63
C GLN A 542 37.84 3.67 -13.27
N GLY A 543 36.93 3.23 -12.40
CA GLY A 543 37.25 2.76 -11.04
C GLY A 543 38.20 1.57 -11.07
N LYS A 544 37.98 0.63 -12.00
CA LYS A 544 38.90 -0.48 -12.24
C LYS A 544 40.30 -0.01 -12.62
N ALA A 545 40.41 0.86 -13.62
CA ALA A 545 41.72 1.35 -14.07
C ALA A 545 42.45 2.18 -12.99
N GLN A 546 41.69 2.88 -12.14
CA GLN A 546 42.22 3.66 -11.02
C GLN A 546 42.75 2.76 -9.90
N GLU A 547 42.02 1.70 -9.54
CA GLU A 547 42.47 0.71 -8.55
C GLU A 547 43.75 0.02 -9.03
N GLU A 548 43.78 -0.49 -10.27
CA GLU A 548 44.94 -1.20 -10.80
C GLU A 548 46.19 -0.30 -10.81
N ALA A 549 46.01 0.99 -11.15
CA ALA A 549 47.09 1.97 -11.14
C ALA A 549 47.55 2.34 -9.72
N ALA A 550 46.61 2.49 -8.77
CA ALA A 550 46.90 2.84 -7.39
C ALA A 550 47.60 1.69 -6.65
N HIS A 551 47.15 0.45 -6.86
CA HIS A 551 47.79 -0.76 -6.35
C HIS A 551 49.24 -0.87 -6.82
N GLN A 552 49.48 -0.68 -8.13
CA GLN A 552 50.83 -0.68 -8.67
C GLN A 552 51.69 0.48 -8.13
N ALA A 553 51.10 1.65 -7.88
CA ALA A 553 51.79 2.80 -7.29
C ALA A 553 52.20 2.54 -5.83
N ALA A 554 51.35 1.92 -5.02
CA ALA A 554 51.65 1.54 -3.64
C ALA A 554 52.80 0.52 -3.57
N ILE A 555 52.79 -0.51 -4.43
CA ILE A 555 53.90 -1.47 -4.54
C ILE A 555 55.22 -0.77 -4.87
N LEU A 556 55.22 0.15 -5.83
CA LEU A 556 56.42 0.90 -6.23
C LEU A 556 56.88 1.88 -5.13
N ALA A 557 55.95 2.52 -4.42
CA ALA A 557 56.26 3.39 -3.29
C ALA A 557 56.90 2.62 -2.14
N GLN A 558 56.42 1.41 -1.84
CA GLN A 558 57.01 0.52 -0.83
C GLN A 558 58.44 0.14 -1.22
N GLN A 559 58.67 -0.27 -2.48
CA GLN A 559 60.02 -0.57 -2.97
C GLN A 559 60.96 0.64 -2.89
N SER A 560 60.45 1.84 -3.17
CA SER A 560 61.22 3.08 -3.03
C SER A 560 61.56 3.40 -1.57
N MET A 561 60.65 3.16 -0.65
CA MET A 561 60.86 3.35 0.79
C MET A 561 61.93 2.38 1.31
N ASP A 562 61.82 1.09 0.97
CA ASP A 562 62.79 0.05 1.33
C ASP A 562 64.19 0.37 0.79
N ALA A 563 64.27 0.85 -0.46
CA ALA A 563 65.53 1.25 -1.08
C ALA A 563 66.15 2.46 -0.38
N GLU A 564 65.35 3.44 0.01
CA GLU A 564 65.83 4.65 0.70
C GLU A 564 66.32 4.35 2.12
N GLN A 565 65.63 3.46 2.84
CA GLN A 565 66.09 2.97 4.15
C GLN A 565 67.45 2.25 4.04
N LYS A 566 67.64 1.41 3.02
CA LYS A 566 68.92 0.74 2.77
C LYS A 566 70.04 1.74 2.45
N LYS A 567 69.75 2.78 1.66
CA LYS A 567 70.72 3.86 1.38
C LYS A 567 71.09 4.64 2.63
N LEU A 568 70.13 4.95 3.50
CA LEU A 568 70.41 5.62 4.78
C LEU A 568 71.33 4.76 5.66
N GLY A 569 71.11 3.45 5.72
CA GLY A 569 71.93 2.52 6.49
C GLY A 569 73.41 2.47 6.08
N VAL A 570 73.74 2.87 4.85
CA VAL A 570 75.13 2.97 4.33
C VAL A 570 75.63 4.41 4.21
N GLY A 571 74.88 5.40 4.72
CA GLY A 571 75.24 6.83 4.66
C GLY A 571 75.09 7.48 3.27
N ALA A 572 74.39 6.83 2.34
CA ALA A 572 74.17 7.31 0.97
C ALA A 572 72.84 8.09 0.81
N SER A 573 72.13 8.37 1.91
CA SER A 573 70.91 9.19 1.93
C SER A 573 70.81 10.00 3.22
N THR A 574 69.80 10.88 3.31
CA THR A 574 69.50 11.75 4.45
C THR A 574 68.22 11.33 5.16
N PHE A 575 68.10 11.67 6.44
CA PHE A 575 66.87 11.45 7.22
C PHE A 575 65.66 12.13 6.60
N TYR A 576 65.84 13.34 6.06
CA TYR A 576 64.80 14.06 5.33
C TYR A 576 64.23 13.22 4.16
N ASN A 577 65.09 12.56 3.37
CA ASN A 577 64.62 11.73 2.26
C ASN A 577 63.81 10.52 2.73
N VAL A 578 64.18 9.90 3.86
CA VAL A 578 63.42 8.77 4.42
C VAL A 578 62.05 9.24 4.93
N VAL A 579 61.97 10.38 5.62
CA VAL A 579 60.68 10.99 6.02
C VAL A 579 59.81 11.29 4.80
N LEU A 580 60.42 11.85 3.74
CA LEU A 580 59.71 12.15 2.49
C LEU A 580 59.16 10.87 1.85
N ARG A 581 59.97 9.80 1.74
CA ARG A 581 59.53 8.52 1.17
C ARG A 581 58.50 7.81 2.01
N GLN A 582 58.58 7.92 3.33
CA GLN A 582 57.54 7.39 4.22
C GLN A 582 56.20 8.10 3.97
N ARG A 583 56.21 9.44 3.85
CA ARG A 583 55.00 10.21 3.51
C ARG A 583 54.45 9.85 2.14
N ASP A 584 55.32 9.69 1.14
CA ASP A 584 54.93 9.30 -0.21
C ASP A 584 54.28 7.89 -0.21
N LEU A 585 54.83 6.93 0.55
CA LEU A 585 54.27 5.59 0.74
C LEU A 585 52.89 5.65 1.41
N THR A 586 52.78 6.34 2.55
CA THR A 586 51.50 6.48 3.25
C THR A 586 50.44 7.16 2.37
N THR A 587 50.82 8.13 1.55
CA THR A 587 49.91 8.75 0.58
C THR A 587 49.46 7.77 -0.51
N ALA A 588 50.37 6.90 -0.98
CA ALA A 588 50.05 5.86 -1.96
C ALA A 588 49.15 4.76 -1.38
N GLU A 589 49.37 4.34 -0.13
CA GLU A 589 48.52 3.38 0.59
C GLU A 589 47.08 3.94 0.76
N TYR A 590 46.93 5.19 1.17
CA TYR A 590 45.61 5.83 1.23
C TYR A 590 44.93 5.88 -0.15
N ALA A 591 45.67 6.21 -1.21
CA ALA A 591 45.14 6.26 -2.56
C ALA A 591 44.72 4.87 -3.10
N GLU A 592 45.44 3.80 -2.73
CA GLU A 592 45.06 2.41 -3.04
C GLU A 592 43.74 2.03 -2.36
N ILE A 593 43.61 2.28 -1.06
CA ILE A 593 42.39 1.97 -0.30
C ILE A 593 41.20 2.76 -0.84
N GLU A 594 41.37 4.06 -1.12
CA GLU A 594 40.32 4.91 -1.70
C GLU A 594 39.92 4.44 -3.11
N ALA A 595 40.88 4.01 -3.94
CA ALA A 595 40.57 3.48 -5.27
C ALA A 595 39.83 2.14 -5.21
N ALA A 596 40.17 1.26 -4.26
CA ALA A 596 39.49 0.00 -4.03
C ALA A 596 38.05 0.19 -3.52
N ASP A 597 37.81 1.12 -2.60
CA ASP A 597 36.46 1.52 -2.18
C ASP A 597 35.65 2.11 -3.35
N ALA A 598 36.24 3.03 -4.13
CA ALA A 598 35.60 3.60 -5.30
C ALA A 598 35.21 2.54 -6.34
N TYR A 599 36.05 1.53 -6.55
CA TYR A 599 35.74 0.38 -7.39
C TYR A 599 34.59 -0.46 -6.82
N ALA A 600 34.60 -0.75 -5.52
CA ALA A 600 33.53 -1.47 -4.83
C ALA A 600 32.17 -0.77 -4.99
N LYS A 601 32.13 0.55 -4.79
CA LYS A 601 30.92 1.37 -4.99
C LYS A 601 30.50 1.46 -6.44
N ALA A 602 31.44 1.46 -7.39
CA ALA A 602 31.11 1.42 -8.81
C ALA A 602 30.45 0.08 -9.22
N LEU A 603 30.83 -1.03 -8.58
CA LEU A 603 30.17 -2.33 -8.75
C LEU A 603 28.73 -2.30 -8.21
N VAL A 604 28.53 -1.73 -7.02
CA VAL A 604 27.20 -1.52 -6.43
C VAL A 604 26.33 -0.65 -7.35
N ALA A 605 26.90 0.44 -7.88
CA ALA A 605 26.18 1.36 -8.76
C ALA A 605 25.74 0.72 -10.09
N ILE A 606 26.53 -0.17 -10.69
CA ILE A 606 26.12 -0.88 -11.92
C ILE A 606 25.05 -1.94 -11.62
N ASP A 607 25.09 -2.58 -10.45
CA ASP A 607 24.04 -3.51 -10.00
C ASP A 607 22.73 -2.76 -9.76
N GLU A 608 22.80 -1.57 -9.17
CA GLU A 608 21.65 -0.69 -8.99
C GLU A 608 21.06 -0.24 -10.33
N ALA A 609 21.92 0.24 -11.24
CA ALA A 609 21.50 0.73 -12.55
C ALA A 609 20.78 -0.35 -13.37
N ARG A 610 21.21 -1.61 -13.25
CA ARG A 610 20.59 -2.77 -13.91
C ARG A 610 19.34 -3.30 -13.19
N GLY A 611 19.07 -2.86 -11.96
CA GLY A 611 18.03 -3.45 -11.10
C GLY A 611 18.37 -4.87 -10.64
N ALA A 612 19.66 -5.24 -10.62
CA ALA A 612 20.14 -6.58 -10.30
C ALA A 612 20.59 -6.73 -8.83
N THR A 613 20.54 -5.67 -8.02
CA THR A 613 21.01 -5.63 -6.63
C THR A 613 20.47 -6.77 -5.77
N LEU A 614 19.18 -7.10 -5.88
CA LEU A 614 18.57 -8.16 -5.07
C LEU A 614 19.06 -9.55 -5.49
N ASP A 615 19.09 -9.81 -6.80
CA ASP A 615 19.49 -11.10 -7.36
C ASP A 615 20.98 -11.37 -7.11
N ARG A 616 21.84 -10.36 -7.27
CA ARG A 616 23.28 -10.42 -6.99
C ARG A 616 23.58 -10.74 -5.53
N ASN A 617 22.84 -10.13 -4.62
CA ASN A 617 22.96 -10.38 -3.18
C ASN A 617 22.18 -11.62 -2.71
N GLY A 618 21.51 -12.35 -3.60
CA GLY A 618 20.74 -13.55 -3.28
C GLY A 618 19.55 -13.29 -2.36
N ILE A 619 19.05 -12.05 -2.31
CA ILE A 619 17.96 -11.61 -1.43
C ILE A 619 16.62 -11.95 -2.09
N THR A 620 15.80 -12.76 -1.40
CA THR A 620 14.47 -13.09 -1.92
C THR A 620 13.46 -12.02 -1.49
N PHE A 621 12.61 -11.59 -2.44
CA PHE A 621 11.57 -10.59 -2.19
C PHE A 621 10.63 -10.97 -1.03
N ASN A 622 10.26 -12.25 -0.92
CA ASN A 622 9.34 -12.72 0.12
C ASN A 622 9.96 -12.70 1.51
N ASP A 623 11.24 -13.04 1.66
CA ASP A 623 11.94 -12.95 2.95
C ASP A 623 12.04 -11.49 3.39
N ALA A 624 12.40 -10.61 2.45
CA ALA A 624 12.46 -9.17 2.69
C ALA A 624 11.09 -8.58 3.03
N LEU A 625 10.00 -9.05 2.42
CA LEU A 625 8.64 -8.60 2.74
C LEU A 625 8.21 -9.04 4.15
N ASN A 626 8.57 -10.26 4.55
CA ASN A 626 8.24 -10.81 5.87
C ASN A 626 9.07 -10.23 7.02
N GLY A 627 10.23 -9.63 6.71
CA GLY A 627 11.14 -9.10 7.71
C GLY A 627 11.91 -10.17 8.48
N THR A 628 11.98 -11.39 7.94
CA THR A 628 12.75 -12.50 8.49
C THR A 628 13.53 -13.17 7.38
N ILE A 629 14.85 -13.25 7.53
CA ILE A 629 15.71 -13.85 6.52
C ILE A 629 15.85 -15.36 6.76
N THR A 630 15.40 -16.16 5.79
CA THR A 630 15.53 -17.62 5.84
C THR A 630 16.81 -18.10 5.15
N LYS A 631 17.25 -17.38 4.11
CA LYS A 631 18.51 -17.63 3.40
C LYS A 631 19.41 -16.41 3.54
N MET A 632 20.62 -16.61 4.08
CA MET A 632 21.61 -15.54 4.22
C MET A 632 21.88 -14.86 2.86
N PRO A 633 21.95 -13.52 2.83
CA PRO A 633 22.44 -12.80 1.67
C PRO A 633 23.84 -13.31 1.28
N ALA A 634 24.11 -13.36 -0.02
CA ALA A 634 25.44 -13.68 -0.52
C ALA A 634 26.20 -12.37 -0.76
N PRO A 635 27.42 -12.20 -0.23
CA PRO A 635 28.20 -11.01 -0.51
C PRO A 635 28.52 -10.96 -2.02
N PRO A 636 28.36 -9.80 -2.68
CA PRO A 636 28.23 -9.72 -4.14
C PRO A 636 29.53 -10.05 -4.89
N PHE A 637 30.70 -10.01 -4.23
CA PHE A 637 32.01 -10.05 -4.90
C PHE A 637 32.97 -11.14 -4.42
N ASN A 638 32.53 -12.10 -3.58
CA ASN A 638 33.43 -13.08 -2.98
C ASN A 638 34.07 -14.03 -4.03
N LYS A 639 35.35 -14.39 -3.81
CA LYS A 639 36.16 -15.29 -4.66
C LYS A 639 35.52 -16.69 -4.70
N GLY A 640 34.56 -16.94 -5.60
CA GLY A 640 34.10 -18.31 -5.87
C GLY A 640 32.68 -18.54 -6.37
N SER A 641 31.80 -17.55 -6.52
CA SER A 641 30.46 -17.81 -7.07
C SER A 641 30.48 -17.85 -8.60
N ASN A 642 31.01 -18.96 -9.13
CA ASN A 642 30.48 -19.55 -10.35
C ASN A 642 28.99 -19.85 -10.13
N VAL A 643 28.12 -18.86 -10.29
CA VAL A 643 26.72 -19.13 -10.63
C VAL A 643 26.73 -19.44 -12.12
N GLY A 644 26.99 -20.72 -12.38
CA GLY A 644 26.95 -21.29 -13.72
C GLY A 644 25.62 -21.01 -14.38
N GLY A 645 25.68 -20.82 -15.69
CA GLY A 645 24.50 -20.72 -16.52
C GLY A 645 23.54 -21.87 -16.26
N ARG A 646 22.27 -21.51 -16.09
CA ARG A 646 21.12 -22.29 -16.53
C ARG A 646 19.91 -21.41 -16.71
#